data_AF-A0A2V8AKW0-F1
#
_entry.id   AF-A0A2V8AKW0-F1
#
_cell.length_a   1.000
_cell.length_b   1.000
_cell.length_c   1.000
_cell.angle_alpha   90.00
_cell.angle_beta   90.00
_cell.angle_gamma   90.00
#
_symmetry.space_group_name_H-M   'P 1'
#
loop_
_entity.id
_entity.type
_entity.pdbx_description
1 polymer ?
#
loop_
_entity_poly.entity_id
_entity_poly.type
_entity_poly.pdbx_seq_one_letter_code
_entity_poly.pdbx_strand_id
1 'polypeptide(L)'
;MYYNRARMTPVWGLLAAAALLWPDRISGPFDGVPLDRVAEAIAAAVVFPILWWLHPRFLTTRIARAAIVLLIVWKACATAIFVQDGWCVRFVPSRPYFKDARGAPHAWDLRADWRSPDPACSAIMTRSYHELSEFPAWFFNLPPDNESWPIAADRPPGARVAMTVQGFLYARAAGLLNIGTGPDVAASISVDGHAVDGSAPLAAGIHSVFMDGVLTGDRWSLVPTWNGEELWSAVTTTVGRPSSLDLFVRPWVRLVPSTIVVVLLSSWAITAAMWIGDPIVLLWSALSSGIIGWLVLSDRAPIARAVIPALLLAAWLPVPPRLRNRRGVFLLVGIPWLTYAAACASTAIGRFVFYGSGHDTWMLQRFAYRIVMQGYWLEGGAPTFWFQAGYRWIAGAIHALFGDSSAGEWVWDSACLLAGSLFAFRATRSFAGFRWAITAAVLPLAVFIVGTPFYLIGYGLSEISSAGFVYAAALFAMRARNGSLRAAIAAGVLGLLAFFVRLNNLLMALGVVAFALPPRMPAGLAFRVRAWWARVSWRTVAGVVATIGCGLLLFAWRTWYYTGVFSVFYGTQRQRVAIWSLAPSLGGGLAETVKSVLVVLTVNEPPRFDPYSLPVPIGAAVAVLAVARTPRLREVPLPLALFFFAGIASAFIAHGWFYPGRFSVHIIPVTCALTICALARTARNISADGGRDGECDEPDRRAPRGGVDRASAKDRGQDRQPGESDD
;
A
#
# COMPACT_ATOMS: atom_id res chain seq x y z
N MET A 1 -11.03 -27.63 21.48
CA MET A 1 -9.85 -26.71 21.47
C MET A 1 -9.36 -26.25 20.09
N TYR A 2 -9.71 -26.88 18.95
CA TYR A 2 -9.24 -26.44 17.61
C TYR A 2 -9.77 -25.06 17.15
N TYR A 3 -10.94 -24.63 17.66
CA TYR A 3 -11.59 -23.37 17.26
C TYR A 3 -10.84 -22.10 17.75
N ASN A 4 -10.02 -22.20 18.82
CA ASN A 4 -9.27 -21.05 19.36
C ASN A 4 -7.97 -20.74 18.59
N ARG A 5 -7.36 -21.72 17.91
CA ARG A 5 -6.06 -21.51 17.25
C ARG A 5 -6.12 -20.57 16.05
N ALA A 6 -7.23 -20.58 15.29
CA ALA A 6 -7.38 -19.72 14.11
C ALA A 6 -7.71 -18.25 14.45
N ARG A 7 -8.28 -17.98 15.63
CA ARG A 7 -8.62 -16.62 16.08
C ARG A 7 -7.44 -15.84 16.65
N MET A 8 -6.40 -16.53 17.13
CA MET A 8 -5.23 -15.90 17.76
C MET A 8 -4.18 -15.41 16.75
N THR A 9 -4.19 -15.94 15.52
CA THR A 9 -3.17 -15.60 14.51
C THR A 9 -3.12 -14.11 14.14
N PRO A 10 -4.26 -13.39 13.96
CA PRO A 10 -4.22 -11.96 13.73
C PRO A 10 -3.63 -11.17 14.91
N VAL A 11 -3.94 -11.58 16.15
CA VAL A 11 -3.40 -10.93 17.37
C VAL A 11 -1.88 -11.05 17.43
N TRP A 12 -1.35 -12.26 17.24
CA TRP A 12 0.11 -12.47 17.20
C TRP A 12 0.79 -11.73 16.04
N GLY A 13 0.13 -11.59 14.90
CA GLY A 13 0.64 -10.79 13.78
C GLY A 13 0.71 -9.30 14.14
N LEU A 14 -0.32 -8.75 14.79
CA LEU A 14 -0.31 -7.37 15.27
C LEU A 14 0.76 -7.15 16.36
N LEU A 15 0.94 -8.11 17.26
CA LEU A 15 2.02 -8.05 18.27
C LEU A 15 3.40 -8.11 17.63
N ALA A 16 3.59 -8.94 16.61
CA ALA A 16 4.85 -8.98 15.85
C ALA A 16 5.13 -7.65 15.14
N ALA A 17 4.11 -7.07 14.49
CA ALA A 17 4.23 -5.76 13.86
C ALA A 17 4.58 -4.67 14.88
N ALA A 18 3.87 -4.63 16.02
CA ALA A 18 4.18 -3.70 17.10
C ALA A 18 5.60 -3.87 17.64
N ALA A 19 6.08 -5.10 17.80
CA ALA A 19 7.43 -5.39 18.27
C ALA A 19 8.51 -4.97 17.27
N LEU A 20 8.29 -5.20 15.97
CA LEU A 20 9.20 -4.79 14.89
C LEU A 20 9.27 -3.28 14.73
N LEU A 21 8.15 -2.59 14.94
CA LEU A 21 8.03 -1.13 14.77
C LEU A 21 8.31 -0.36 16.06
N TRP A 22 8.49 -1.02 17.21
CA TRP A 22 8.77 -0.34 18.47
C TRP A 22 10.18 0.29 18.43
N PRO A 23 10.32 1.62 18.62
CA PRO A 23 11.61 2.30 18.59
C PRO A 23 12.51 1.85 19.75
N ASP A 24 13.68 1.32 19.44
CA ASP A 24 14.70 0.97 20.42
C ASP A 24 15.53 2.18 20.84
N ARG A 25 16.12 2.07 22.03
CA ARG A 25 17.14 3.01 22.50
C ARG A 25 18.55 2.61 22.12
N ILE A 26 18.76 1.38 21.66
CA ILE A 26 20.05 0.88 21.20
C ILE A 26 20.03 0.81 19.67
N SER A 27 20.94 1.53 19.02
CA SER A 27 21.02 1.57 17.57
C SER A 27 21.58 0.28 17.00
N GLY A 28 20.86 -0.32 16.05
CA GLY A 28 21.22 -1.61 15.47
C GLY A 28 20.43 -1.91 14.20
N PRO A 29 20.77 -2.98 13.45
CA PRO A 29 19.90 -3.43 12.37
C PRO A 29 18.55 -3.84 13.00
N PHE A 30 17.43 -3.21 12.64
CA PHE A 30 16.10 -3.44 13.25
C PHE A 30 15.88 -2.77 14.63
N ASP A 31 16.28 -1.51 14.76
CA ASP A 31 15.98 -0.73 15.97
C ASP A 31 14.55 -0.14 15.97
N GLY A 32 13.83 -0.14 14.85
CA GLY A 32 12.39 0.12 14.82
C GLY A 32 12.08 1.40 14.06
N VAL A 33 11.02 2.13 14.43
CA VAL A 33 10.70 3.40 13.76
C VAL A 33 11.60 4.54 14.25
N PRO A 34 11.97 5.50 13.37
CA PRO A 34 11.70 5.50 11.93
C PRO A 34 12.53 4.44 11.19
N LEU A 35 11.93 3.81 10.18
CA LEU A 35 12.55 2.81 9.31
C LEU A 35 13.51 3.49 8.32
N ASP A 36 14.59 4.08 8.84
CA ASP A 36 15.53 4.92 8.11
C ASP A 36 16.71 4.11 7.51
N ARG A 37 16.75 2.79 7.76
CA ARG A 37 17.70 1.85 7.15
C ARG A 37 17.04 0.93 6.13
N VAL A 38 17.71 0.75 4.98
CA VAL A 38 17.16 -0.02 3.85
C VAL A 38 16.73 -1.44 4.25
N ALA A 39 17.60 -2.18 4.95
CA ALA A 39 17.33 -3.57 5.31
C ALA A 39 16.13 -3.72 6.27
N GLU A 40 16.01 -2.82 7.25
CA GLU A 40 14.93 -2.90 8.24
C GLU A 40 13.58 -2.49 7.65
N ALA A 41 13.58 -1.44 6.83
CA ALA A 41 12.41 -0.94 6.14
C ALA A 41 11.83 -2.01 5.21
N ILE A 42 12.68 -2.66 4.40
CA ILE A 42 12.24 -3.74 3.51
C ILE A 42 11.74 -4.94 4.33
N ALA A 43 12.43 -5.32 5.41
CA ALA A 43 12.00 -6.45 6.22
C ALA A 43 10.65 -6.20 6.91
N ALA A 44 10.46 -5.03 7.52
CA ALA A 44 9.27 -4.69 8.28
C ALA A 44 8.07 -4.35 7.38
N ALA A 45 8.29 -3.61 6.29
CA ALA A 45 7.21 -3.10 5.43
C ALA A 45 6.88 -4.01 4.24
N VAL A 46 7.79 -4.89 3.81
CA VAL A 46 7.59 -5.76 2.64
C VAL A 46 7.63 -7.24 3.02
N VAL A 47 8.73 -7.71 3.62
CA VAL A 47 8.91 -9.15 3.92
C VAL A 47 7.91 -9.65 4.97
N PHE A 48 7.78 -8.93 6.08
CA PHE A 48 6.86 -9.31 7.16
C PHE A 48 5.39 -9.40 6.67
N PRO A 49 4.82 -8.41 5.95
CA PRO A 49 3.47 -8.52 5.41
C PRO A 49 3.30 -9.65 4.39
N ILE A 50 4.31 -9.90 3.53
CA ILE A 50 4.33 -11.03 2.59
C ILE A 50 4.20 -12.36 3.35
N LEU A 51 5.03 -12.57 4.37
CA LEU A 51 5.04 -13.80 5.17
C LEU A 51 3.74 -13.97 5.95
N TRP A 52 3.21 -12.87 6.51
CA TRP A 52 1.95 -12.87 7.22
C TRP A 52 0.77 -13.23 6.31
N TRP A 53 0.75 -12.74 5.07
CA TRP A 53 -0.26 -13.09 4.09
C TRP A 53 -0.16 -14.55 3.61
N LEU A 54 1.05 -15.02 3.30
CA LEU A 54 1.32 -16.33 2.73
C LEU A 54 1.12 -17.46 3.73
N HIS A 55 1.78 -17.35 4.89
CA HIS A 55 1.86 -18.41 5.87
C HIS A 55 1.58 -17.94 7.30
N PRO A 56 0.38 -17.39 7.58
CA PRO A 56 0.04 -16.87 8.92
C PRO A 56 0.07 -17.96 10.01
N ARG A 57 -0.03 -19.25 9.64
CA ARG A 57 -0.01 -20.37 10.59
C ARG A 57 1.29 -20.47 11.39
N PHE A 58 2.40 -19.95 10.87
CA PHE A 58 3.68 -19.90 11.59
C PHE A 58 3.56 -19.19 12.95
N LEU A 59 2.71 -18.17 13.08
CA LEU A 59 2.45 -17.44 14.33
C LEU A 59 1.80 -18.29 15.43
N THR A 60 1.39 -19.53 15.11
CA THR A 60 0.89 -20.48 16.11
C THR A 60 1.98 -21.37 16.70
N THR A 61 3.20 -21.32 16.15
CA THR A 61 4.35 -22.10 16.63
C THR A 61 4.92 -21.51 17.92
N ARG A 62 5.58 -22.35 18.72
CA ARG A 62 6.27 -21.91 19.94
C ARG A 62 7.41 -20.94 19.63
N ILE A 63 8.17 -21.21 18.57
CA ILE A 63 9.30 -20.37 18.12
C ILE A 63 8.82 -18.95 17.82
N ALA A 64 7.77 -18.80 17.00
CA ALA A 64 7.25 -17.49 16.64
C ALA A 64 6.79 -16.69 17.88
N ARG A 65 6.03 -17.34 18.77
CA ARG A 65 5.50 -16.68 19.98
C ARG A 65 6.61 -16.31 20.96
N ALA A 66 7.57 -17.20 21.16
CA ALA A 66 8.73 -16.93 22.02
C ALA A 66 9.54 -15.75 21.49
N ALA A 67 9.84 -15.72 20.19
CA ALA A 67 10.55 -14.61 19.56
C ALA A 67 9.79 -13.28 19.66
N ILE A 68 8.46 -13.27 19.42
CA ILE A 68 7.64 -12.06 19.56
C ILE A 68 7.63 -11.56 21.00
N VAL A 69 7.39 -12.44 21.98
CA VAL A 69 7.40 -12.05 23.40
C VAL A 69 8.78 -11.54 23.81
N LEU A 70 9.85 -12.24 23.40
CA LEU A 70 11.22 -11.83 23.70
C LEU A 70 11.54 -10.45 23.11
N LEU A 71 11.10 -10.17 21.88
CA LEU A 71 11.25 -8.83 21.28
C LEU A 71 10.48 -7.76 22.05
N ILE A 72 9.23 -8.03 22.45
CA ILE A 72 8.44 -7.06 23.22
C ILE A 72 9.08 -6.77 24.57
N VAL A 73 9.46 -7.82 25.30
CA VAL A 73 10.14 -7.70 26.59
C VAL A 73 11.47 -6.95 26.42
N TRP A 74 12.24 -7.30 25.38
CA TRP A 74 13.47 -6.61 25.04
C TRP A 74 13.25 -5.11 24.83
N LYS A 75 12.34 -4.73 23.93
CA LYS A 75 12.04 -3.32 23.61
C LYS A 75 11.57 -2.55 24.84
N ALA A 76 10.72 -3.14 25.67
CA ALA A 76 10.25 -2.54 26.91
C ALA A 76 11.39 -2.33 27.93
N CYS A 77 12.21 -3.35 28.16
CA CYS A 77 13.38 -3.26 29.05
C CYS A 77 14.40 -2.25 28.51
N ALA A 78 14.66 -2.25 27.20
CA ALA A 78 15.63 -1.35 26.62
C ALA A 78 15.19 0.12 26.72
N THR A 79 13.90 0.38 26.50
CA THR A 79 13.28 1.70 26.72
C THR A 79 13.40 2.16 28.18
N ALA A 80 13.34 1.25 29.15
CA ALA A 80 13.39 1.59 30.58
C ALA A 80 14.82 1.78 31.11
N ILE A 81 15.80 1.04 30.57
CA ILE A 81 17.14 0.91 31.18
C ILE A 81 18.19 1.75 30.47
N PHE A 82 18.17 1.81 29.14
CA PHE A 82 19.25 2.41 28.37
C PHE A 82 19.00 3.88 28.06
N VAL A 83 20.09 4.65 27.96
CA VAL A 83 20.04 5.96 27.32
C VAL A 83 19.92 5.78 25.80
N GLN A 84 19.17 6.66 25.14
CA GLN A 84 19.02 6.69 23.68
C GLN A 84 20.39 6.85 23.00
N ASP A 85 20.70 5.93 22.08
CA ASP A 85 21.86 6.03 21.19
C ASP A 85 21.70 7.18 20.21
N GLY A 86 22.83 7.76 19.81
CA GLY A 86 22.90 8.86 18.86
C GLY A 86 23.08 10.23 19.53
N TRP A 87 23.11 11.27 18.72
CA TRP A 87 23.14 12.66 19.18
C TRP A 87 21.80 13.33 18.92
N CYS A 88 21.43 14.23 19.80
CA CYS A 88 20.23 15.02 19.63
C CYS A 88 20.48 16.18 18.67
N VAL A 89 19.59 16.35 17.69
CA VAL A 89 19.61 17.47 16.75
C VAL A 89 18.36 18.31 16.94
N ARG A 90 18.53 19.63 17.06
CA ARG A 90 17.44 20.61 17.11
C ARG A 90 17.61 21.60 15.97
N PHE A 91 16.54 21.82 15.20
CA PHE A 91 16.50 22.83 14.15
C PHE A 91 15.65 24.01 14.61
N VAL A 92 16.17 25.22 14.42
CA VAL A 92 15.44 26.46 14.68
C VAL A 92 15.53 27.32 13.44
N PRO A 93 14.55 27.20 12.54
CA PRO A 93 14.60 27.94 11.31
C PRO A 93 14.24 29.42 11.55
N SER A 94 14.76 30.31 10.71
CA SER A 94 14.66 31.77 10.90
C SER A 94 13.25 32.37 10.77
N ARG A 95 12.27 31.56 10.37
CA ARG A 95 10.86 31.92 10.18
C ARG A 95 9.99 30.79 10.75
N PRO A 96 8.71 31.01 11.08
CA PRO A 96 7.80 29.94 11.40
C PRO A 96 7.42 29.14 10.14
N TYR A 97 7.54 27.81 10.20
CA TYR A 97 7.34 26.90 9.05
C TYR A 97 5.98 26.26 8.99
N PHE A 98 5.09 26.51 9.96
CA PHE A 98 3.77 25.90 9.95
C PHE A 98 2.76 26.67 10.78
N LYS A 99 1.49 26.53 10.39
CA LYS A 99 0.35 27.10 11.11
C LYS A 99 0.27 26.56 12.54
N ASP A 100 -0.02 27.45 13.48
CA ASP A 100 -0.15 27.13 14.92
C ASP A 100 1.15 26.60 15.55
N ALA A 101 2.32 26.96 14.99
CA ALA A 101 3.62 26.57 15.54
C ALA A 101 3.84 27.07 16.98
N ARG A 102 4.36 26.19 17.83
CA ARG A 102 4.66 26.46 19.24
C ARG A 102 6.09 26.07 19.59
N GLY A 103 7.07 26.53 18.82
CA GLY A 103 8.49 26.26 19.07
C GLY A 103 9.24 25.77 17.83
N ALA A 104 10.28 24.97 18.05
CA ALA A 104 11.03 24.34 16.96
C ALA A 104 10.16 23.33 16.17
N PRO A 105 10.40 23.15 14.86
CA PRO A 105 9.75 22.10 14.09
C PRO A 105 10.16 20.70 14.54
N HIS A 106 9.22 19.76 14.41
CA HIS A 106 9.46 18.32 14.51
C HIS A 106 9.95 17.76 13.19
N ALA A 107 10.96 16.90 13.24
CA ALA A 107 11.17 15.91 12.20
C ALA A 107 10.23 14.72 12.42
N TRP A 108 10.07 13.85 11.41
CA TRP A 108 9.40 12.57 11.57
C TRP A 108 10.31 11.54 12.26
N ASP A 109 10.77 11.84 13.48
CA ASP A 109 11.54 10.91 14.29
C ASP A 109 10.84 10.64 15.63
N LEU A 110 10.19 9.48 15.72
CA LEU A 110 9.44 9.08 16.90
C LEU A 110 10.31 8.73 18.12
N ARG A 111 11.63 8.65 17.95
CA ARG A 111 12.61 8.48 19.04
C ARG A 111 12.87 9.80 19.78
N ALA A 112 12.65 10.93 19.11
CA ALA A 112 12.87 12.27 19.63
C ALA A 112 11.63 12.82 20.38
N ASP A 113 11.61 14.12 20.70
CA ASP A 113 10.55 14.77 21.47
C ASP A 113 9.31 15.12 20.62
N TRP A 114 8.89 14.21 19.74
CA TRP A 114 7.87 14.46 18.71
C TRP A 114 6.48 14.84 19.24
N ARG A 115 6.20 14.61 20.52
CA ARG A 115 4.95 15.00 21.18
C ARG A 115 5.02 16.35 21.91
N SER A 116 6.22 16.90 22.11
CA SER A 116 6.39 18.19 22.78
C SER A 116 6.04 19.31 21.81
N PRO A 117 5.22 20.31 22.16
CA PRO A 117 4.97 21.46 21.29
C PRO A 117 6.24 22.21 20.87
N ASP A 118 7.23 22.28 21.77
CA ASP A 118 8.59 22.77 21.50
C ASP A 118 9.59 21.63 21.80
N PRO A 119 10.06 20.88 20.79
CA PRO A 119 10.89 19.71 20.99
C PRO A 119 12.33 20.10 21.35
N ALA A 120 12.82 19.79 22.56
CA ALA A 120 14.23 19.99 22.90
C ALA A 120 15.14 19.18 21.97
N CYS A 121 14.64 18.04 21.50
CA CYS A 121 15.20 17.26 20.42
C CYS A 121 14.25 17.12 19.23
N SER A 122 14.60 17.70 18.08
CA SER A 122 13.82 17.54 16.83
C SER A 122 14.02 16.17 16.19
N ALA A 123 15.23 15.60 16.26
CA ALA A 123 15.59 14.30 15.69
C ALA A 123 16.79 13.67 16.39
N ILE A 124 16.95 12.35 16.28
CA ILE A 124 18.12 11.62 16.77
C ILE A 124 19.05 11.26 15.60
N MET A 125 20.28 11.77 15.65
CA MET A 125 21.34 11.44 14.70
C MET A 125 22.02 10.13 15.10
N THR A 126 21.78 9.07 14.34
CA THR A 126 22.41 7.74 14.52
C THR A 126 23.21 7.30 13.29
N ARG A 127 23.43 8.23 12.35
CA ARG A 127 24.19 8.06 11.11
C ARG A 127 24.68 9.43 10.64
N SER A 128 25.72 9.43 9.81
CA SER A 128 26.23 10.64 9.17
C SER A 128 25.26 11.14 8.09
N TYR A 129 25.30 12.46 7.84
CA TYR A 129 24.53 13.11 6.80
C TYR A 129 25.49 13.62 5.74
N HIS A 130 25.52 12.98 4.58
CA HIS A 130 26.48 13.31 3.52
C HIS A 130 25.98 14.41 2.58
N GLU A 131 24.67 14.61 2.52
CA GLU A 131 24.02 15.57 1.64
C GLU A 131 22.73 16.09 2.27
N LEU A 132 22.19 17.19 1.72
CA LEU A 132 20.95 17.83 2.19
C LEU A 132 19.81 16.81 2.41
N SER A 133 19.58 15.91 1.46
CA SER A 133 18.44 14.97 1.49
C SER A 133 18.45 14.03 2.70
N GLU A 134 19.61 13.85 3.35
CA GLU A 134 19.78 12.94 4.47
C GLU A 134 19.54 13.60 5.83
N PHE A 135 19.42 14.93 5.89
CA PHE A 135 19.06 15.63 7.10
C PHE A 135 17.59 15.39 7.47
N PRO A 136 17.25 15.30 8.76
CA PRO A 136 15.86 15.18 9.21
C PRO A 136 15.15 16.54 9.15
N ALA A 137 15.00 17.07 7.94
CA ALA A 137 14.53 18.41 7.65
C ALA A 137 13.27 18.43 6.76
N TRP A 138 12.45 17.39 6.83
CA TRP A 138 11.21 17.31 6.04
C TRP A 138 10.25 18.49 6.27
N PHE A 139 10.36 19.18 7.41
CA PHE A 139 9.57 20.37 7.73
C PHE A 139 9.69 21.51 6.71
N PHE A 140 10.68 21.51 5.81
CA PHE A 140 10.71 22.41 4.63
C PHE A 140 9.56 22.19 3.63
N ASN A 141 8.85 21.08 3.77
CA ASN A 141 7.61 20.81 3.03
C ASN A 141 6.38 21.46 3.67
N LEU A 142 6.52 22.23 4.74
CA LEU A 142 5.40 22.94 5.36
C LEU A 142 5.32 24.39 4.86
N PRO A 143 4.12 24.99 4.79
CA PRO A 143 3.97 26.38 4.39
C PRO A 143 4.28 27.36 5.54
N PRO A 144 4.64 28.61 5.22
CA PRO A 144 4.69 29.67 6.23
C PRO A 144 3.36 29.80 7.01
N ASP A 145 3.45 30.40 8.19
CA ASP A 145 2.35 30.60 9.16
C ASP A 145 1.06 31.18 8.57
N ASN A 146 1.18 32.04 7.54
CA ASN A 146 0.10 32.68 6.82
C ASN A 146 -0.64 31.78 5.80
N GLU A 147 -0.31 30.49 5.73
CA GLU A 147 -0.85 29.50 4.79
C GLU A 147 -0.58 29.79 3.29
N SER A 148 0.35 30.69 2.96
CA SER A 148 0.75 30.94 1.58
C SER A 148 1.65 29.83 1.03
N TRP A 149 2.01 29.93 -0.25
CA TRP A 149 3.05 29.08 -0.82
C TRP A 149 4.40 29.38 -0.16
N PRO A 150 5.29 28.38 -0.01
CA PRO A 150 6.67 28.60 0.39
C PRO A 150 7.35 29.62 -0.53
N ILE A 151 8.00 30.61 0.04
CA ILE A 151 8.88 31.54 -0.68
C ILE A 151 10.31 30.99 -0.70
N ALA A 152 11.20 31.62 -1.48
CA ALA A 152 12.59 31.18 -1.59
C ALA A 152 13.30 31.10 -0.22
N ALA A 153 12.95 31.96 0.74
CA ALA A 153 13.51 31.95 2.09
C ALA A 153 13.00 30.79 2.99
N ASP A 154 11.99 30.05 2.55
CA ASP A 154 11.41 28.91 3.28
C ASP A 154 12.00 27.57 2.82
N ARG A 155 12.91 27.53 1.84
CA ARG A 155 13.57 26.28 1.40
C ARG A 155 15.04 26.52 1.05
N PRO A 156 15.93 25.55 1.28
CA PRO A 156 17.27 25.56 0.68
C PRO A 156 17.17 25.79 -0.85
N PRO A 157 18.07 26.59 -1.44
CA PRO A 157 19.23 27.24 -0.83
C PRO A 157 18.95 28.58 -0.12
N GLY A 158 17.72 29.12 -0.21
CA GLY A 158 17.38 30.42 0.37
C GLY A 158 17.04 30.38 1.87
N ALA A 159 16.78 29.21 2.43
CA ALA A 159 16.52 29.04 3.85
C ALA A 159 17.77 29.23 4.71
N ARG A 160 17.58 29.90 5.85
CA ARG A 160 18.57 29.98 6.93
C ARG A 160 18.02 29.30 8.17
N VAL A 161 18.73 28.28 8.66
CA VAL A 161 18.30 27.45 9.79
C VAL A 161 19.42 27.30 10.80
N ALA A 162 19.16 27.67 12.05
CA ALA A 162 20.06 27.34 13.15
C ALA A 162 19.91 25.85 13.48
N MET A 163 21.03 25.20 13.75
CA MET A 163 21.11 23.79 14.08
C MET A 163 22.01 23.61 15.29
N THR A 164 21.46 22.98 16.32
CA THR A 164 22.22 22.58 17.50
C THR A 164 22.29 21.06 17.54
N VAL A 165 23.50 20.52 17.73
CA VAL A 165 23.75 19.10 17.91
C VAL A 165 24.39 18.90 19.27
N GLN A 166 23.84 17.98 20.07
CA GLN A 166 24.34 17.70 21.41
C GLN A 166 24.30 16.21 21.73
N GLY A 167 25.29 15.74 22.48
CA GLY A 167 25.30 14.38 22.99
C GLY A 167 26.61 14.03 23.69
N PHE A 168 26.80 12.74 23.89
CA PHE A 168 27.98 12.17 24.51
C PHE A 168 28.59 11.12 23.59
N LEU A 169 29.90 10.91 23.72
CA LEU A 169 30.60 9.76 23.18
C LEU A 169 31.39 9.08 24.29
N TYR A 170 31.50 7.76 24.22
CA TYR A 170 32.33 6.97 25.11
C TYR A 170 33.47 6.33 24.31
N ALA A 171 34.69 6.77 24.62
CA ALA A 171 35.93 6.27 24.04
C ALA A 171 36.58 5.24 24.98
N ARG A 172 36.76 4.00 24.53
CA ARG A 172 37.45 2.95 25.31
C ARG A 172 38.95 3.17 25.43
N ALA A 173 39.53 3.82 24.44
CA ALA A 173 40.93 4.17 24.33
C ALA A 173 41.03 5.59 23.78
N ALA A 174 42.18 6.24 23.97
CA ALA A 174 42.42 7.54 23.38
C ALA A 174 42.33 7.47 21.84
N GLY A 175 41.87 8.55 21.22
CA GLY A 175 41.69 8.63 19.77
C GLY A 175 41.37 10.04 19.30
N LEU A 176 41.10 10.18 18.01
CA LEU A 176 40.80 11.45 17.36
C LEU A 176 39.33 11.46 16.93
N LEU A 177 38.56 12.38 17.50
CA LEU A 177 37.25 12.76 16.97
C LEU A 177 37.45 13.81 15.89
N ASN A 178 36.85 13.61 14.72
CA ASN A 178 36.80 14.62 13.67
C ASN A 178 35.35 14.81 13.19
N ILE A 179 34.85 16.04 13.18
CA ILE A 179 33.50 16.41 12.77
C ILE A 179 33.62 17.25 11.51
N GLY A 180 33.43 16.60 10.36
CA GLY A 180 33.41 17.29 9.07
C GLY A 180 32.06 17.93 8.79
N THR A 181 32.06 19.17 8.29
CA THR A 181 30.85 19.87 7.84
C THR A 181 30.96 20.33 6.39
N GLY A 182 29.80 20.49 5.75
CA GLY A 182 29.70 20.99 4.37
C GLY A 182 30.01 22.49 4.26
N PRO A 183 30.30 23.00 3.06
CA PRO A 183 30.68 24.40 2.85
C PRO A 183 29.58 25.40 3.24
N ASP A 184 28.31 24.98 3.23
CA ASP A 184 27.20 25.84 3.59
C ASP A 184 26.68 25.60 5.03
N VAL A 185 27.48 24.88 5.84
CA VAL A 185 27.26 24.61 7.27
C VAL A 185 28.34 25.32 8.08
N ALA A 186 28.03 26.50 8.60
CA ALA A 186 28.93 27.25 9.48
C ALA A 186 28.65 26.86 10.93
N ALA A 187 29.61 26.19 11.59
CA ALA A 187 29.40 25.66 12.93
C ALA A 187 30.57 25.93 13.88
N SER A 188 30.22 26.20 15.13
CA SER A 188 31.12 26.18 16.27
C SER A 188 30.98 24.84 16.99
N ILE A 189 32.09 24.21 17.32
CA ILE A 189 32.13 22.89 17.94
C ILE A 189 32.88 23.01 19.26
N SER A 190 32.35 22.36 20.28
CA SER A 190 33.01 22.22 21.58
C SER A 190 32.94 20.78 22.07
N VAL A 191 34.03 20.34 22.70
CA VAL A 191 34.12 19.05 23.37
C VAL A 191 34.51 19.30 24.82
N ASP A 192 33.73 18.75 25.76
CA ASP A 192 33.90 19.00 27.19
C ASP A 192 33.95 20.49 27.56
N GLY A 193 33.17 21.31 26.84
CA GLY A 193 33.11 22.76 27.01
C GLY A 193 34.26 23.55 26.39
N HIS A 194 35.23 22.89 25.74
CA HIS A 194 36.36 23.54 25.08
C HIS A 194 36.13 23.62 23.58
N ALA A 195 36.34 24.79 22.97
CA ALA A 195 36.19 24.98 21.53
C ALA A 195 37.24 24.17 20.76
N VAL A 196 36.82 23.56 19.64
CA VAL A 196 37.68 22.75 18.75
C VAL A 196 37.42 23.11 17.30
N ASP A 197 38.49 23.11 16.48
CA ASP A 197 38.42 23.40 15.06
C ASP A 197 38.22 22.09 14.26
N GLY A 198 37.01 21.52 14.37
CA GLY A 198 36.60 20.30 13.67
C GLY A 198 37.23 18.99 14.19
N SER A 199 38.46 19.01 14.70
CA SER A 199 39.18 17.84 15.21
C SER A 199 39.60 18.00 16.67
N ALA A 200 39.44 16.93 17.47
CA ALA A 200 39.74 16.91 18.89
C ALA A 200 40.37 15.58 19.33
N PRO A 201 41.61 15.58 19.88
CA PRO A 201 42.16 14.39 20.51
C PRO A 201 41.47 14.16 21.86
N LEU A 202 40.90 12.98 22.04
CA LEU A 202 40.17 12.61 23.25
C LEU A 202 40.87 11.46 23.97
N ALA A 203 40.87 11.53 25.30
CA ALA A 203 41.34 10.45 26.15
C ALA A 203 40.32 9.28 26.18
N ALA A 204 40.66 8.20 26.88
CA ALA A 204 39.64 7.20 27.21
C ALA A 204 38.68 7.79 28.24
N GLY A 205 37.37 7.65 28.02
CA GLY A 205 36.37 8.24 28.90
C GLY A 205 35.07 8.61 28.20
N ILE A 206 34.20 9.30 28.94
CA ILE A 206 32.96 9.87 28.41
C ILE A 206 33.22 11.35 28.15
N HIS A 207 32.96 11.79 26.92
CA HIS A 207 33.13 13.16 26.48
C HIS A 207 31.79 13.72 26.02
N SER A 208 31.51 14.96 26.39
CA SER A 208 30.35 15.72 25.91
C SER A 208 30.71 16.43 24.61
N VAL A 209 29.81 16.37 23.63
CA VAL A 209 29.96 17.05 22.34
C VAL A 209 28.79 18.00 22.17
N PHE A 210 29.12 19.24 21.83
CA PHE A 210 28.14 20.26 21.51
C PHE A 210 28.58 21.01 20.27
N MET A 211 27.65 21.18 19.34
CA MET A 211 27.85 21.93 18.10
C MET A 211 26.68 22.88 17.94
N ASP A 212 26.98 24.15 17.67
CA ASP A 212 26.00 25.15 17.33
C ASP A 212 26.38 25.77 15.99
N GLY A 213 25.45 25.74 15.04
CA GLY A 213 25.72 26.15 13.67
C GLY A 213 24.53 26.71 12.94
N VAL A 214 24.80 27.29 11.78
CA VAL A 214 23.82 27.87 10.88
C VAL A 214 23.99 27.21 9.51
N LEU A 215 22.89 26.61 9.06
CA LEU A 215 22.73 26.02 7.74
C LEU A 215 22.24 27.11 6.79
N THR A 216 22.94 27.27 5.66
CA THR A 216 22.61 28.16 4.54
C THR A 216 22.80 27.41 3.23
N GLY A 217 22.37 27.91 2.07
CA GLY A 217 22.61 27.20 0.81
C GLY A 217 22.00 25.79 0.80
N ASP A 218 22.59 24.87 0.03
CA ASP A 218 22.10 23.49 -0.15
C ASP A 218 23.18 22.40 -0.10
N ARG A 219 24.48 22.76 0.03
CA ARG A 219 25.58 21.80 0.15
C ARG A 219 25.87 21.48 1.60
N TRP A 220 24.91 20.80 2.23
CA TRP A 220 25.00 20.42 3.64
C TRP A 220 25.63 19.04 3.79
N SER A 221 26.54 18.93 4.74
CA SER A 221 27.00 17.65 5.25
C SER A 221 27.41 17.79 6.73
N LEU A 222 27.27 16.69 7.46
CA LEU A 222 27.70 16.53 8.85
C LEU A 222 28.16 15.08 9.02
N VAL A 223 29.48 14.88 9.01
CA VAL A 223 30.12 13.57 8.97
C VAL A 223 31.12 13.47 10.12
N PRO A 224 30.66 13.03 11.31
CA PRO A 224 31.55 12.75 12.41
C PRO A 224 32.25 11.39 12.23
N THR A 225 33.54 11.37 12.53
CA THR A 225 34.42 10.20 12.41
C THR A 225 35.27 10.02 13.66
N TRP A 226 35.62 8.78 13.97
CA TRP A 226 36.54 8.39 15.03
C TRP A 226 37.72 7.64 14.42
N ASN A 227 38.93 8.21 14.54
CA ASN A 227 40.13 7.68 13.91
C ASN A 227 39.97 7.42 12.38
N GLY A 228 39.18 8.26 11.70
CA GLY A 228 38.90 8.14 10.26
C GLY A 228 37.78 7.18 9.89
N GLU A 229 37.20 6.44 10.84
CA GLU A 229 36.02 5.59 10.62
C GLU A 229 34.72 6.29 11.04
N GLU A 230 33.57 5.84 10.50
CA GLU A 230 32.25 6.35 10.88
C GLU A 230 32.01 6.24 12.40
N LEU A 231 31.67 7.38 13.02
CA LEU A 231 31.51 7.49 14.48
C LEU A 231 30.55 6.43 15.05
N TRP A 232 29.42 6.23 14.38
CA TRP A 232 28.28 5.41 14.81
C TRP A 232 28.56 3.90 14.86
N SER A 233 29.61 3.47 14.14
CA SER A 233 30.12 2.10 14.21
C SER A 233 31.31 1.96 15.15
N ALA A 234 32.12 3.00 15.30
CA ALA A 234 33.40 2.94 16.00
C ALA A 234 33.30 3.13 17.52
N VAL A 235 32.40 4.00 17.99
CA VAL A 235 32.25 4.32 19.42
C VAL A 235 30.78 4.36 19.84
N THR A 236 30.53 4.27 21.14
CA THR A 236 29.18 4.44 21.70
C THR A 236 28.86 5.92 21.79
N THR A 237 27.73 6.33 21.21
CA THR A 237 27.22 7.70 21.27
C THR A 237 25.82 7.72 21.88
N THR A 238 25.54 8.68 22.75
CA THR A 238 24.25 8.74 23.46
C THR A 238 23.77 10.17 23.64
N VAL A 239 22.44 10.34 23.70
CA VAL A 239 21.80 11.66 23.85
C VAL A 239 22.04 12.25 25.24
N GLY A 240 22.13 11.38 26.26
CA GLY A 240 22.45 11.75 27.64
C GLY A 240 23.72 11.02 28.13
N ARG A 241 24.22 11.41 29.30
CA ARG A 241 25.39 10.77 29.90
C ARG A 241 25.06 9.32 30.30
N PRO A 242 25.73 8.30 29.74
CA PRO A 242 25.44 6.91 30.05
C PRO A 242 26.02 6.52 31.42
N SER A 243 25.40 5.54 32.09
CA SER A 243 25.94 4.96 33.32
C SER A 243 27.01 3.90 33.01
N SER A 244 27.84 3.54 34.00
CA SER A 244 28.83 2.46 33.83
C SER A 244 28.17 1.11 33.52
N LEU A 245 26.99 0.85 34.09
CA LEU A 245 26.23 -0.37 33.83
C LEU A 245 25.68 -0.39 32.39
N ASP A 246 25.19 0.74 31.90
CA ASP A 246 24.79 0.90 30.49
C ASP A 246 25.96 0.53 29.56
N LEU A 247 27.10 1.19 29.73
CA LEU A 247 28.29 0.97 28.90
C LEU A 247 28.83 -0.46 28.95
N PHE A 248 28.76 -1.12 30.11
CA PHE A 248 29.21 -2.49 30.27
C PHE A 248 28.34 -3.49 29.51
N VAL A 249 27.01 -3.31 29.57
CA VAL A 249 26.04 -4.25 28.98
C VAL A 249 25.86 -4.01 27.47
N ARG A 250 25.88 -2.75 27.03
CA ARG A 250 25.54 -2.32 25.66
C ARG A 250 26.20 -3.12 24.52
N PRO A 251 27.51 -3.43 24.54
CA PRO A 251 28.17 -4.16 23.45
C PRO A 251 27.60 -5.57 23.23
N TRP A 252 27.20 -6.23 24.32
CA TRP A 252 26.69 -7.60 24.29
C TRP A 252 25.26 -7.66 23.77
N VAL A 253 24.50 -6.59 23.98
CA VAL A 253 23.06 -6.61 23.73
C VAL A 253 22.64 -5.98 22.40
N ARG A 254 23.52 -5.20 21.75
CA ARG A 254 23.23 -4.52 20.46
C ARG A 254 22.69 -5.47 19.38
N LEU A 255 23.14 -6.72 19.37
CA LEU A 255 22.75 -7.72 18.36
C LEU A 255 21.53 -8.55 18.74
N VAL A 256 21.03 -8.44 19.98
CA VAL A 256 19.90 -9.23 20.47
C VAL A 256 18.63 -9.03 19.63
N PRO A 257 18.11 -7.79 19.44
CA PRO A 257 16.89 -7.59 18.66
C PRO A 257 17.08 -8.05 17.22
N SER A 258 18.22 -7.72 16.59
CA SER A 258 18.53 -8.12 15.21
C SER A 258 18.53 -9.63 15.05
N THR A 259 19.17 -10.34 15.99
CA THR A 259 19.24 -11.81 15.97
C THR A 259 17.85 -12.41 16.10
N ILE A 260 17.00 -11.91 17.00
CA ILE A 260 15.65 -12.43 17.18
C ILE A 260 14.79 -12.17 15.94
N VAL A 261 14.89 -10.98 15.33
CA VAL A 261 14.18 -10.64 14.08
C VAL A 261 14.63 -11.54 12.93
N VAL A 262 15.95 -11.72 12.73
CA VAL A 262 16.50 -12.59 11.70
C VAL A 262 16.03 -14.03 11.92
N VAL A 263 16.10 -14.57 13.13
CA VAL A 263 15.61 -15.92 13.45
C VAL A 263 14.11 -16.03 13.17
N LEU A 264 13.31 -15.05 13.59
CA LEU A 264 11.86 -15.04 13.38
C LEU A 264 11.52 -15.05 11.89
N LEU A 265 12.05 -14.11 11.12
CA LEU A 265 11.75 -13.94 9.70
C LEU A 265 12.32 -15.08 8.85
N SER A 266 13.53 -15.57 9.16
CA SER A 266 14.17 -16.67 8.41
C SER A 266 13.45 -17.99 8.67
N SER A 267 13.11 -18.30 9.93
CA SER A 267 12.30 -19.47 10.25
C SER A 267 10.93 -19.42 9.59
N TRP A 268 10.33 -18.24 9.50
CA TRP A 268 9.06 -18.04 8.82
C TRP A 268 9.20 -18.23 7.31
N ALA A 269 10.22 -17.66 6.69
CA ALA A 269 10.50 -17.80 5.26
C ALA A 269 10.78 -19.26 4.88
N ILE A 270 11.60 -19.97 5.66
CA ILE A 270 11.91 -21.39 5.45
C ILE A 270 10.64 -22.24 5.57
N THR A 271 9.85 -22.04 6.62
CA THR A 271 8.57 -22.78 6.78
C THR A 271 7.55 -22.45 5.71
N ALA A 272 7.50 -21.20 5.23
CA ALA A 272 6.68 -20.81 4.10
C ALA A 272 7.14 -21.50 2.80
N ALA A 273 8.44 -21.55 2.53
CA ALA A 273 9.03 -22.23 1.38
C ALA A 273 8.76 -23.74 1.41
N MET A 274 8.92 -24.39 2.56
CA MET A 274 8.56 -25.80 2.76
C MET A 274 7.06 -26.05 2.55
N TRP A 275 6.19 -25.14 3.01
CA TRP A 275 4.75 -25.22 2.75
C TRP A 275 4.42 -25.06 1.26
N ILE A 276 5.14 -24.18 0.55
CA ILE A 276 5.02 -24.04 -0.90
C ILE A 276 5.46 -25.33 -1.57
N GLY A 277 6.60 -25.91 -1.21
CA GLY A 277 7.03 -27.28 -1.56
C GLY A 277 7.02 -27.61 -3.05
N ASP A 278 7.03 -26.61 -3.94
CA ASP A 278 7.03 -26.77 -5.39
C ASP A 278 8.22 -26.02 -5.97
N PRO A 279 9.21 -26.72 -6.54
CA PRO A 279 10.47 -26.10 -6.95
C PRO A 279 10.29 -25.13 -8.12
N ILE A 280 9.32 -25.37 -9.02
CA ILE A 280 9.09 -24.52 -10.20
C ILE A 280 8.50 -23.18 -9.77
N VAL A 281 7.50 -23.19 -8.88
CA VAL A 281 6.91 -21.95 -8.35
C VAL A 281 7.94 -21.15 -7.54
N LEU A 282 8.74 -21.82 -6.71
CA LEU A 282 9.80 -21.17 -5.93
C LEU A 282 10.88 -20.58 -6.83
N LEU A 283 11.37 -21.34 -7.81
CA LEU A 283 12.39 -20.88 -8.76
C LEU A 283 11.89 -19.70 -9.59
N TRP A 284 10.65 -19.77 -10.11
CA TRP A 284 10.05 -18.65 -10.82
C TRP A 284 9.98 -17.39 -9.95
N SER A 285 9.46 -17.52 -8.72
CA SER A 285 9.31 -16.38 -7.79
C SER A 285 10.67 -15.77 -7.45
N ALA A 286 11.68 -16.60 -7.18
CA ALA A 286 13.04 -16.16 -6.88
C ALA A 286 13.73 -15.50 -8.09
N LEU A 287 13.70 -16.14 -9.27
CA LEU A 287 14.34 -15.62 -10.48
C LEU A 287 13.69 -14.32 -10.96
N SER A 288 12.36 -14.27 -11.05
CA SER A 288 11.66 -13.06 -11.50
C SER A 288 11.89 -11.89 -10.54
N SER A 289 11.84 -12.13 -9.22
CA SER A 289 12.15 -11.11 -8.21
C SER A 289 13.61 -10.67 -8.28
N GLY A 290 14.55 -11.61 -8.43
CA GLY A 290 15.98 -11.33 -8.55
C GLY A 290 16.33 -10.49 -9.78
N ILE A 291 15.77 -10.84 -10.95
CA ILE A 291 15.97 -10.08 -12.19
C ILE A 291 15.38 -8.66 -12.06
N ILE A 292 14.16 -8.54 -11.55
CA ILE A 292 13.50 -7.23 -11.36
C ILE A 292 14.31 -6.37 -10.39
N GLY A 293 14.68 -6.92 -9.22
CA GLY A 293 15.46 -6.20 -8.22
C GLY A 293 16.82 -5.75 -8.77
N TRP A 294 17.54 -6.65 -9.46
CA TRP A 294 18.82 -6.33 -10.09
C TRP A 294 18.70 -5.22 -11.13
N LEU A 295 17.67 -5.25 -11.99
CA LEU A 295 17.45 -4.22 -13.01
C LEU A 295 17.18 -2.84 -12.40
N VAL A 296 16.39 -2.77 -11.32
CA VAL A 296 16.10 -1.50 -10.64
C VAL A 296 17.35 -0.96 -9.95
N LEU A 297 18.06 -1.80 -9.18
CA LEU A 297 19.24 -1.39 -8.42
C LEU A 297 20.45 -1.08 -9.30
N SER A 298 20.47 -1.55 -10.55
CA SER A 298 21.53 -1.24 -11.54
C SER A 298 21.16 -0.04 -12.43
N ASP A 299 20.22 0.81 -12.00
CA ASP A 299 19.73 1.99 -12.73
C ASP A 299 19.18 1.69 -14.14
N ARG A 300 18.60 0.50 -14.33
CA ARG A 300 17.92 0.09 -15.58
C ARG A 300 16.41 0.12 -15.43
N ALA A 301 15.90 1.14 -14.75
CA ALA A 301 14.48 1.28 -14.42
C ALA A 301 13.53 1.18 -15.64
N PRO A 302 13.84 1.74 -16.85
CA PRO A 302 13.00 1.54 -18.03
C PRO A 302 12.84 0.06 -18.42
N ILE A 303 13.93 -0.72 -18.35
CA ILE A 303 13.91 -2.15 -18.67
C ILE A 303 13.17 -2.91 -17.58
N ALA A 304 13.38 -2.56 -16.30
CA ALA A 304 12.65 -3.17 -15.19
C ALA A 304 11.12 -3.05 -15.34
N ARG A 305 10.63 -1.89 -15.81
CA ARG A 305 9.20 -1.67 -16.10
C ARG A 305 8.69 -2.60 -17.20
N ALA A 306 9.47 -2.82 -18.26
CA ALA A 306 9.12 -3.71 -19.36
C ALA A 306 9.10 -5.21 -18.95
N VAL A 307 9.80 -5.58 -17.86
CA VAL A 307 9.79 -6.97 -17.34
C VAL A 307 8.50 -7.32 -16.60
N ILE A 308 7.75 -6.35 -16.06
CA ILE A 308 6.48 -6.63 -15.37
C ILE A 308 5.44 -7.29 -16.30
N PRO A 309 5.21 -6.82 -17.54
CA PRO A 309 4.42 -7.58 -18.53
C PRO A 309 4.92 -9.00 -18.78
N ALA A 310 6.23 -9.27 -18.70
CA ALA A 310 6.78 -10.61 -18.90
C ALA A 310 6.34 -11.62 -17.83
N LEU A 311 5.79 -11.16 -16.70
CA LEU A 311 5.14 -12.04 -15.71
C LEU A 311 3.94 -12.81 -16.29
N LEU A 312 3.42 -12.42 -17.46
CA LEU A 312 2.44 -13.20 -18.22
C LEU A 312 2.90 -14.62 -18.54
N LEU A 313 4.22 -14.86 -18.65
CA LEU A 313 4.80 -16.19 -18.85
C LEU A 313 4.42 -17.16 -17.72
N ALA A 314 4.10 -16.66 -16.52
CA ALA A 314 3.61 -17.48 -15.40
C ALA A 314 2.33 -18.26 -15.74
N ALA A 315 1.53 -17.82 -16.72
CA ALA A 315 0.33 -18.53 -17.19
C ALA A 315 0.64 -19.86 -17.88
N TRP A 316 1.90 -20.11 -18.26
CA TRP A 316 2.38 -21.33 -18.92
C TRP A 316 3.13 -22.27 -17.99
N LEU A 317 3.36 -21.87 -16.74
CA LEU A 317 4.04 -22.72 -15.76
C LEU A 317 3.16 -23.90 -15.34
N PRO A 318 3.76 -25.09 -15.13
CA PRO A 318 3.06 -26.25 -14.59
C PRO A 318 2.78 -26.09 -13.08
N VAL A 319 1.81 -25.25 -12.73
CA VAL A 319 1.45 -24.98 -11.33
C VAL A 319 0.60 -26.13 -10.76
N PRO A 320 0.95 -26.72 -9.61
CA PRO A 320 0.19 -27.82 -9.02
C PRO A 320 -1.21 -27.36 -8.55
N PRO A 321 -2.25 -28.21 -8.60
CA PRO A 321 -3.63 -27.83 -8.26
C PRO A 321 -3.77 -27.12 -6.91
N ARG A 322 -3.00 -27.52 -5.89
CA ARG A 322 -2.99 -26.92 -4.55
C ARG A 322 -2.57 -25.45 -4.55
N LEU A 323 -1.73 -25.02 -5.50
CA LEU A 323 -1.27 -23.64 -5.66
C LEU A 323 -2.06 -22.86 -6.71
N ARG A 324 -3.04 -23.46 -7.41
CA ARG A 324 -3.87 -22.76 -8.40
C ARG A 324 -4.90 -21.83 -7.75
N ASN A 325 -4.50 -20.99 -6.80
CA ASN A 325 -5.36 -20.13 -6.01
C ASN A 325 -4.73 -18.73 -5.82
N ARG A 326 -5.37 -17.87 -5.00
CA ARG A 326 -4.90 -16.50 -4.77
C ARG A 326 -3.49 -16.42 -4.19
N ARG A 327 -3.10 -17.38 -3.32
CA ARG A 327 -1.73 -17.43 -2.78
C ARG A 327 -0.72 -17.80 -3.86
N GLY A 328 -1.03 -18.75 -4.74
CA GLY A 328 -0.14 -19.06 -5.85
C GLY A 328 0.08 -17.90 -6.80
N VAL A 329 -0.96 -17.14 -7.14
CA VAL A 329 -0.78 -15.93 -7.96
C VAL A 329 -0.03 -14.83 -7.21
N PHE A 330 -0.21 -14.72 -5.90
CA PHE A 330 0.63 -13.84 -5.09
C PHE A 330 2.11 -14.26 -5.15
N LEU A 331 2.45 -15.55 -5.17
CA LEU A 331 3.83 -16.01 -5.36
C LEU A 331 4.37 -15.71 -6.77
N LEU A 332 3.55 -15.93 -7.79
CA LEU A 332 3.96 -15.84 -9.20
C LEU A 332 4.03 -14.40 -9.73
N VAL A 333 3.21 -13.50 -9.19
CA VAL A 333 3.05 -12.11 -9.67
C VAL A 333 3.22 -11.10 -8.53
N GLY A 334 2.65 -11.38 -7.35
CA GLY A 334 2.67 -10.46 -6.22
C GLY A 334 4.06 -10.22 -5.62
N ILE A 335 4.84 -11.28 -5.31
CA ILE A 335 6.21 -11.14 -4.79
C ILE A 335 7.11 -10.41 -5.80
N PRO A 336 7.14 -10.77 -7.09
CA PRO A 336 7.93 -10.04 -8.08
C PRO A 336 7.55 -8.55 -8.17
N TRP A 337 6.26 -8.23 -8.13
CA TRP A 337 5.75 -6.86 -8.10
C TRP A 337 6.18 -6.09 -6.84
N LEU A 338 6.07 -6.69 -5.66
CA LEU A 338 6.51 -6.05 -4.41
C LEU A 338 8.04 -5.91 -4.34
N THR A 339 8.79 -6.76 -5.05
CA THR A 339 10.25 -6.61 -5.18
C THR A 339 10.61 -5.40 -6.03
N TYR A 340 9.89 -5.15 -7.13
CA TYR A 340 10.02 -3.89 -7.89
C TYR A 340 9.82 -2.68 -6.98
N ALA A 341 8.72 -2.68 -6.22
CA ALA A 341 8.40 -1.59 -5.29
C ALA A 341 9.47 -1.40 -4.22
N ALA A 342 9.95 -2.48 -3.60
CA ALA A 342 11.00 -2.44 -2.58
C ALA A 342 12.32 -1.88 -3.12
N ALA A 343 12.70 -2.27 -4.35
CA ALA A 343 13.91 -1.78 -5.00
C ALA A 343 13.79 -0.28 -5.34
N CYS A 344 12.64 0.17 -5.84
CA CYS A 344 12.40 1.61 -6.08
C CYS A 344 12.37 2.41 -4.77
N ALA A 345 11.73 1.89 -3.73
CA ALA A 345 11.67 2.54 -2.42
C ALA A 345 13.06 2.65 -1.77
N SER A 346 13.96 1.69 -2.03
CA SER A 346 15.26 1.61 -1.35
C SER A 346 16.14 2.84 -1.51
N THR A 347 16.04 3.55 -2.64
CA THR A 347 16.82 4.76 -2.92
C THR A 347 16.31 5.99 -2.18
N ALA A 348 15.08 5.95 -1.66
CA ALA A 348 14.46 7.05 -0.91
C ALA A 348 14.53 6.84 0.62
N ILE A 349 14.89 5.65 1.11
CA ILE A 349 14.89 5.34 2.54
C ILE A 349 15.90 6.21 3.28
N GLY A 350 15.47 6.80 4.39
CA GLY A 350 16.26 7.75 5.18
C GLY A 350 16.48 9.11 4.52
N ARG A 351 15.88 9.38 3.35
CA ARG A 351 16.07 10.61 2.57
C ARG A 351 14.75 11.34 2.37
N PHE A 352 14.70 12.63 2.67
CA PHE A 352 13.53 13.44 2.38
C PHE A 352 13.57 13.99 0.95
N VAL A 353 12.39 14.35 0.44
CA VAL A 353 12.23 15.01 -0.86
C VAL A 353 11.39 16.27 -0.71
N PHE A 354 11.57 17.22 -1.63
CA PHE A 354 10.68 18.37 -1.73
C PHE A 354 9.43 18.01 -2.52
N TYR A 355 8.27 18.22 -1.91
CA TYR A 355 7.00 18.18 -2.63
C TYR A 355 6.78 19.52 -3.32
N GLY A 356 6.32 19.46 -4.58
CA GLY A 356 6.00 20.65 -5.35
C GLY A 356 4.89 21.46 -4.69
N SER A 357 5.18 22.72 -4.34
CA SER A 357 4.18 23.66 -3.82
C SER A 357 3.04 23.81 -4.84
N GLY A 358 1.79 23.84 -4.39
CA GLY A 358 0.64 23.90 -5.30
C GLY A 358 0.05 22.56 -5.68
N HIS A 359 0.80 21.47 -5.50
CA HIS A 359 0.32 20.14 -5.84
C HIS A 359 -0.56 19.53 -4.74
N ASP A 360 -1.48 18.64 -5.14
CA ASP A 360 -2.35 17.89 -4.23
C ASP A 360 -1.50 17.12 -3.19
N THR A 361 -0.37 16.56 -3.62
CA THR A 361 0.55 15.77 -2.80
C THR A 361 1.11 16.59 -1.65
N TRP A 362 1.62 17.79 -1.93
CA TRP A 362 2.11 18.72 -0.92
C TRP A 362 1.04 19.07 0.12
N MET A 363 -0.19 19.34 -0.32
CA MET A 363 -1.31 19.63 0.59
C MET A 363 -1.63 18.45 1.51
N LEU A 364 -1.60 17.21 0.99
CA LEU A 364 -1.85 16.01 1.78
C LEU A 364 -0.79 15.83 2.88
N GLN A 365 0.47 16.05 2.53
CA GLN A 365 1.59 15.98 3.47
C GLN A 365 1.50 17.03 4.57
N ARG A 366 1.16 18.27 4.22
CA ARG A 366 0.91 19.33 5.21
C ARG A 366 -0.14 18.92 6.23
N PHE A 367 -1.29 18.41 5.78
CA PHE A 367 -2.35 17.99 6.69
C PHE A 367 -1.95 16.77 7.52
N ALA A 368 -1.18 15.85 6.94
CA ALA A 368 -0.62 14.71 7.66
C ALA A 368 0.23 15.16 8.86
N TYR A 369 1.09 16.16 8.67
CA TYR A 369 1.88 16.74 9.74
C TYR A 369 1.01 17.35 10.84
N ARG A 370 -0.02 18.14 10.48
CA ARG A 370 -0.97 18.69 11.46
C ARG A 370 -1.68 17.61 12.27
N ILE A 371 -2.05 16.49 11.63
CA ILE A 371 -2.72 15.38 12.28
C ILE A 371 -1.80 14.72 13.32
N VAL A 372 -0.60 14.29 12.89
CA VAL A 372 0.25 13.42 13.69
C VAL A 372 1.13 14.20 14.66
N MET A 373 1.80 15.25 14.18
CA MET A 373 2.77 16.03 14.97
C MET A 373 2.11 17.10 15.84
N GLN A 374 1.01 17.71 15.37
CA GLN A 374 0.30 18.74 16.15
C GLN A 374 -0.95 18.25 16.87
N GLY A 375 -1.33 16.98 16.69
CA GLY A 375 -2.44 16.36 17.42
C GLY A 375 -3.85 16.67 16.89
N TYR A 376 -4.00 17.25 15.69
CA TYR A 376 -5.30 17.56 15.08
C TYR A 376 -6.00 16.31 14.49
N TRP A 377 -6.08 15.22 15.26
CA TRP A 377 -6.53 13.90 14.82
C TRP A 377 -7.99 13.84 14.36
N LEU A 378 -8.93 14.42 15.12
CA LEU A 378 -10.35 14.45 14.76
C LEU A 378 -10.67 15.53 13.72
N GLU A 379 -9.94 16.65 13.77
CA GLU A 379 -10.02 17.71 12.77
C GLU A 379 -9.46 17.22 11.43
N GLY A 380 -8.49 16.31 11.39
CA GLY A 380 -7.93 15.87 10.12
C GLY A 380 -7.10 16.95 9.41
N GLY A 381 -6.50 17.83 10.21
CA GLY A 381 -5.66 18.94 9.76
C GLY A 381 -6.41 20.09 9.08
N ALA A 382 -7.74 20.08 8.98
CA ALA A 382 -8.53 21.25 8.59
C ALA A 382 -10.01 21.11 9.00
N PRO A 383 -10.73 22.19 9.34
CA PRO A 383 -12.14 22.12 9.72
C PRO A 383 -13.03 21.54 8.62
N THR A 384 -12.67 21.72 7.34
CA THR A 384 -13.34 21.14 6.18
C THR A 384 -12.39 20.28 5.33
N PHE A 385 -12.96 19.33 4.59
CA PHE A 385 -12.21 18.46 3.70
C PHE A 385 -12.20 18.99 2.26
N TRP A 386 -11.56 20.14 2.08
CA TRP A 386 -11.35 20.72 0.76
C TRP A 386 -10.61 19.74 -0.17
N PHE A 387 -9.51 19.17 0.31
CA PHE A 387 -8.82 18.03 -0.30
C PHE A 387 -9.27 16.70 0.33
N GLN A 388 -9.00 15.60 -0.36
CA GLN A 388 -9.22 14.22 0.06
C GLN A 388 -8.91 14.01 1.55
N ALA A 389 -9.91 13.54 2.30
CA ALA A 389 -9.83 13.48 3.75
C ALA A 389 -8.89 12.35 4.19
N GLY A 390 -9.26 11.10 3.89
CA GLY A 390 -8.64 9.92 4.50
C GLY A 390 -7.16 9.71 4.19
N TYR A 391 -6.67 10.19 3.04
CA TYR A 391 -5.27 10.00 2.68
C TYR A 391 -4.30 10.76 3.61
N ARG A 392 -4.76 11.85 4.24
CA ARG A 392 -3.94 12.66 5.17
C ARG A 392 -3.46 11.83 6.37
N TRP A 393 -4.32 10.96 6.90
CA TRP A 393 -3.95 10.03 7.98
C TRP A 393 -3.03 8.92 7.49
N ILE A 394 -3.22 8.46 6.26
CA ILE A 394 -2.37 7.42 5.65
C ILE A 394 -0.96 7.97 5.45
N ALA A 395 -0.82 9.15 4.85
CA ALA A 395 0.46 9.83 4.67
C ALA A 395 1.16 10.08 6.02
N GLY A 396 0.43 10.54 7.03
CA GLY A 396 0.99 10.75 8.38
C GLY A 396 1.44 9.44 9.04
N ALA A 397 0.68 8.36 8.88
CA ALA A 397 1.08 7.04 9.35
C ALA A 397 2.29 6.50 8.58
N ILE A 398 2.39 6.75 7.29
CA ILE A 398 3.55 6.39 6.47
C ILE A 398 4.80 7.12 6.99
N HIS A 399 4.75 8.43 7.19
CA HIS A 399 5.88 9.18 7.72
C HIS A 399 6.20 8.85 9.19
N ALA A 400 5.20 8.51 10.01
CA ALA A 400 5.45 7.98 11.35
C ALA A 400 6.25 6.65 11.31
N LEU A 401 6.13 5.86 10.23
CA LEU A 401 6.87 4.60 10.07
C LEU A 401 8.23 4.82 9.39
N PHE A 402 8.30 5.57 8.29
CA PHE A 402 9.50 5.73 7.45
C PHE A 402 10.30 6.99 7.76
N GLY A 403 9.88 7.75 8.76
CA GLY A 403 10.39 9.05 9.09
C GLY A 403 10.21 10.05 7.96
N ASP A 404 11.24 10.85 7.72
CA ASP A 404 11.24 11.92 6.73
C ASP A 404 11.23 11.40 5.27
N SER A 405 11.31 10.08 5.08
CA SER A 405 11.34 9.44 3.77
C SER A 405 9.96 9.27 3.13
N SER A 406 9.91 9.45 1.80
CA SER A 406 8.74 9.09 0.97
C SER A 406 8.75 7.64 0.45
N ALA A 407 9.62 6.79 1.01
CA ALA A 407 9.71 5.38 0.60
C ALA A 407 8.43 4.60 0.92
N GLY A 408 7.71 4.99 1.96
CA GLY A 408 6.48 4.30 2.37
C GLY A 408 5.33 4.47 1.38
N GLU A 409 5.24 5.59 0.66
CA GLU A 409 4.26 5.76 -0.42
C GLU A 409 4.45 4.75 -1.54
N TRP A 410 5.70 4.45 -1.93
CA TRP A 410 6.00 3.43 -2.93
C TRP A 410 5.51 2.05 -2.52
N VAL A 411 5.79 1.66 -1.27
CA VAL A 411 5.37 0.36 -0.71
C VAL A 411 3.85 0.29 -0.62
N TRP A 412 3.22 1.34 -0.11
CA TRP A 412 1.78 1.41 0.10
C TRP A 412 1.00 1.38 -1.23
N ASP A 413 1.35 2.23 -2.19
CA ASP A 413 0.70 2.28 -3.49
C ASP A 413 0.82 0.95 -4.23
N SER A 414 1.99 0.33 -4.16
CA SER A 414 2.23 -0.98 -4.78
C SER A 414 1.38 -2.08 -4.16
N ALA A 415 1.18 -2.07 -2.84
CA ALA A 415 0.28 -3.00 -2.17
C ALA A 415 -1.20 -2.78 -2.58
N CYS A 416 -1.61 -1.52 -2.75
CA CYS A 416 -2.95 -1.17 -3.23
C CYS A 416 -3.20 -1.61 -4.68
N LEU A 417 -2.23 -1.42 -5.58
CA LEU A 417 -2.31 -1.93 -6.96
C LEU A 417 -2.37 -3.46 -7.01
N LEU A 418 -1.64 -4.14 -6.12
CA LEU A 418 -1.70 -5.59 -6.00
C LEU A 418 -3.09 -6.08 -5.54
N ALA A 419 -3.82 -5.33 -4.72
CA ALA A 419 -5.20 -5.66 -4.38
C ALA A 419 -6.11 -5.69 -5.62
N GLY A 420 -5.94 -4.74 -6.54
CA GLY A 420 -6.61 -4.72 -7.85
C GLY A 420 -6.23 -5.93 -8.72
N SER A 421 -4.93 -6.26 -8.80
CA SER A 421 -4.42 -7.45 -9.51
C SER A 421 -5.04 -8.75 -8.96
N LEU A 422 -5.05 -8.93 -7.64
CA LEU A 422 -5.64 -10.11 -6.99
C LEU A 422 -7.16 -10.19 -7.14
N PHE A 423 -7.83 -9.03 -7.21
CA PHE A 423 -9.25 -8.95 -7.58
C PHE A 423 -9.46 -9.45 -9.01
N ALA A 424 -8.71 -8.94 -9.99
CA ALA A 424 -8.84 -9.32 -11.38
C ALA A 424 -8.59 -10.83 -11.59
N PHE A 425 -7.59 -11.39 -10.91
CA PHE A 425 -7.40 -12.85 -10.82
C PHE A 425 -8.65 -13.56 -10.29
N ARG A 426 -9.16 -13.14 -9.13
CA ARG A 426 -10.25 -13.82 -8.43
C ARG A 426 -11.55 -13.81 -9.23
N ALA A 427 -11.84 -12.68 -9.87
CA ALA A 427 -13.01 -12.47 -10.72
C ALA A 427 -12.96 -13.39 -11.95
N THR A 428 -11.85 -13.33 -12.69
CA THR A 428 -11.65 -14.07 -13.94
C THR A 428 -11.55 -15.58 -13.72
N ARG A 429 -10.91 -16.03 -12.63
CA ARG A 429 -10.71 -17.47 -12.34
C ARG A 429 -12.00 -18.25 -12.31
N SER A 430 -13.06 -17.68 -11.71
CA SER A 430 -14.36 -18.36 -11.67
C SER A 430 -14.94 -18.63 -13.05
N PHE A 431 -14.64 -17.78 -14.03
CA PHE A 431 -15.28 -17.79 -15.34
C PHE A 431 -14.43 -18.46 -16.43
N ALA A 432 -13.13 -18.18 -16.45
CA ALA A 432 -12.21 -18.57 -17.53
C ALA A 432 -11.15 -19.60 -17.09
N GLY A 433 -11.03 -19.92 -15.80
CA GLY A 433 -10.01 -20.84 -15.29
C GLY A 433 -8.70 -20.16 -14.90
N PHE A 434 -7.72 -20.96 -14.49
CA PHE A 434 -6.52 -20.47 -13.79
C PHE A 434 -5.56 -19.67 -14.68
N ARG A 435 -5.30 -20.14 -15.92
CA ARG A 435 -4.31 -19.53 -16.82
C ARG A 435 -4.75 -18.12 -17.26
N TRP A 436 -5.98 -18.00 -17.75
CA TRP A 436 -6.62 -16.72 -18.04
C TRP A 436 -6.66 -15.80 -16.81
N ALA A 437 -6.87 -16.35 -15.62
CA ALA A 437 -6.85 -15.55 -14.41
C ALA A 437 -5.46 -14.99 -14.07
N ILE A 438 -4.37 -15.72 -14.33
CA ILE A 438 -3.00 -15.17 -14.20
C ILE A 438 -2.84 -13.99 -15.16
N THR A 439 -3.25 -14.14 -16.42
CA THR A 439 -3.22 -13.04 -17.40
C THR A 439 -3.97 -11.82 -16.88
N ALA A 440 -5.18 -12.01 -16.33
CA ALA A 440 -5.96 -10.93 -15.72
C ALA A 440 -5.31 -10.33 -14.47
N ALA A 441 -4.43 -11.05 -13.77
CA ALA A 441 -3.70 -10.53 -12.62
C ALA A 441 -2.54 -9.61 -13.05
N VAL A 442 -1.82 -9.99 -14.10
CA VAL A 442 -0.67 -9.21 -14.60
C VAL A 442 -1.13 -7.97 -15.35
N LEU A 443 -2.23 -8.05 -16.10
CA LEU A 443 -2.66 -6.98 -17.01
C LEU A 443 -2.88 -5.62 -16.33
N PRO A 444 -3.54 -5.51 -15.16
CA PRO A 444 -3.66 -4.23 -14.45
C PRO A 444 -2.29 -3.63 -14.10
N LEU A 445 -1.34 -4.44 -13.63
CA LEU A 445 0.01 -3.99 -13.28
C LEU A 445 0.77 -3.54 -14.53
N ALA A 446 0.63 -4.27 -15.64
CA ALA A 446 1.23 -3.93 -16.93
C ALA A 446 0.70 -2.60 -17.49
N VAL A 447 -0.63 -2.39 -17.46
CA VAL A 447 -1.27 -1.13 -17.86
C VAL A 447 -0.72 0.04 -17.03
N PHE A 448 -0.56 -0.15 -15.72
CA PHE A 448 -0.02 0.88 -14.83
C PHE A 448 1.44 1.20 -15.13
N ILE A 449 2.28 0.18 -15.23
CA ILE A 449 3.74 0.37 -15.19
C ILE A 449 4.34 0.76 -16.55
N VAL A 450 3.70 0.36 -17.64
CA VAL A 450 4.13 0.71 -19.01
C VAL A 450 3.33 1.89 -19.57
N GLY A 451 2.09 2.07 -19.10
CA GLY A 451 1.24 3.19 -19.51
C GLY A 451 1.50 4.49 -18.74
N THR A 452 0.73 5.52 -19.09
CA THR A 452 0.79 6.85 -18.47
C THR A 452 0.73 6.88 -16.93
N PRO A 453 -0.05 6.03 -16.21
CA PRO A 453 -0.17 6.11 -14.75
C PRO A 453 1.09 5.79 -13.95
N PHE A 454 2.19 5.33 -14.55
CA PHE A 454 3.33 4.79 -13.81
C PHE A 454 3.93 5.78 -12.81
N TYR A 455 3.98 7.08 -13.15
CA TYR A 455 4.58 8.12 -12.32
C TYR A 455 3.76 8.42 -11.06
N LEU A 456 2.53 7.91 -10.97
CA LEU A 456 1.67 8.08 -9.80
C LEU A 456 2.09 7.19 -8.62
N ILE A 457 2.86 6.13 -8.87
CA ILE A 457 3.32 5.19 -7.82
C ILE A 457 4.35 5.91 -6.96
N GLY A 458 4.09 5.98 -5.65
CA GLY A 458 4.99 6.67 -4.71
C GLY A 458 4.92 8.19 -4.81
N TYR A 459 4.04 8.74 -5.64
CA TYR A 459 3.90 10.19 -5.82
C TYR A 459 3.19 10.86 -4.63
N GLY A 460 2.45 10.10 -3.82
CA GLY A 460 1.75 10.62 -2.64
C GLY A 460 0.30 11.04 -2.91
N LEU A 461 -0.38 10.38 -3.86
CA LEU A 461 -1.78 10.67 -4.22
C LEU A 461 -2.77 9.66 -3.65
N SER A 462 -3.99 10.14 -3.42
CA SER A 462 -5.09 9.37 -2.82
C SER A 462 -5.68 8.26 -3.70
N GLU A 463 -5.49 8.34 -5.02
CA GLU A 463 -6.23 7.60 -6.01
C GLU A 463 -5.93 6.09 -5.94
N ILE A 464 -4.65 5.74 -5.90
CA ILE A 464 -4.19 4.35 -5.78
C ILE A 464 -4.65 3.74 -4.46
N SER A 465 -4.51 4.48 -3.36
CA SER A 465 -4.99 4.06 -2.03
C SER A 465 -6.49 3.74 -2.03
N SER A 466 -7.29 4.64 -2.58
CA SER A 466 -8.74 4.44 -2.67
C SER A 466 -9.09 3.23 -3.54
N ALA A 467 -8.42 3.06 -4.69
CA ALA A 467 -8.62 1.88 -5.54
C ALA A 467 -8.26 0.59 -4.79
N GLY A 468 -7.14 0.56 -4.06
CA GLY A 468 -6.75 -0.57 -3.22
C GLY A 468 -7.84 -0.97 -2.22
N PHE A 469 -8.40 0.00 -1.50
CA PHE A 469 -9.52 -0.23 -0.58
C PHE A 469 -10.78 -0.74 -1.28
N VAL A 470 -11.18 -0.16 -2.42
CA VAL A 470 -12.34 -0.62 -3.18
C VAL A 470 -12.17 -2.06 -3.66
N TYR A 471 -11.00 -2.43 -4.18
CA TYR A 471 -10.75 -3.78 -4.67
C TYR A 471 -10.62 -4.81 -3.54
N ALA A 472 -10.06 -4.40 -2.39
CA ALA A 472 -10.13 -5.19 -1.17
C ALA A 472 -11.59 -5.38 -0.72
N ALA A 473 -12.42 -4.33 -0.74
CA ALA A 473 -13.83 -4.40 -0.43
C ALA A 473 -14.57 -5.40 -1.34
N ALA A 474 -14.32 -5.35 -2.65
CA ALA A 474 -14.86 -6.31 -3.62
C ALA A 474 -14.44 -7.77 -3.33
N LEU A 475 -13.18 -8.00 -2.96
CA LEU A 475 -12.68 -9.31 -2.52
C LEU A 475 -13.39 -9.82 -1.26
N PHE A 476 -13.66 -8.95 -0.30
CA PHE A 476 -14.42 -9.29 0.91
C PHE A 476 -15.92 -9.50 0.62
N ALA A 477 -16.53 -8.72 -0.27
CA ALA A 477 -17.92 -8.89 -0.68
C ALA A 477 -18.14 -10.24 -1.40
N MET A 478 -17.23 -10.62 -2.30
CA MET A 478 -17.22 -11.96 -2.93
C MET A 478 -17.12 -13.09 -1.90
N ARG A 479 -16.43 -12.87 -0.77
CA ARG A 479 -16.37 -13.84 0.34
C ARG A 479 -17.66 -13.82 1.18
N ALA A 480 -18.21 -12.64 1.44
CA ALA A 480 -19.41 -12.43 2.24
C ALA A 480 -20.63 -13.13 1.66
N ARG A 481 -20.74 -13.19 0.32
CA ARG A 481 -21.79 -13.93 -0.39
C ARG A 481 -21.96 -15.38 0.09
N ASN A 482 -20.89 -16.01 0.60
CA ASN A 482 -20.95 -17.37 1.13
C ASN A 482 -21.40 -17.41 2.61
N GLY A 483 -22.13 -16.40 3.09
CA GLY A 483 -22.77 -16.37 4.42
C GLY A 483 -21.98 -15.66 5.53
N SER A 484 -20.87 -14.98 5.23
CA SER A 484 -20.03 -14.36 6.26
C SER A 484 -20.39 -12.89 6.50
N LEU A 485 -21.13 -12.60 7.58
CA LEU A 485 -21.45 -11.23 7.99
C LEU A 485 -20.19 -10.39 8.28
N ARG A 486 -19.18 -10.98 8.92
CA ARG A 486 -17.90 -10.29 9.18
C ARG A 486 -17.22 -9.83 7.89
N ALA A 487 -17.29 -10.63 6.82
CA ALA A 487 -16.76 -10.24 5.53
C ALA A 487 -17.62 -9.14 4.87
N ALA A 488 -18.94 -9.11 5.08
CA ALA A 488 -19.80 -8.04 4.61
C ALA A 488 -19.47 -6.71 5.31
N ILE A 489 -19.30 -6.74 6.64
CA ILE A 489 -18.89 -5.57 7.43
C ILE A 489 -17.51 -5.10 6.99
N ALA A 490 -16.53 -6.02 6.84
CA ALA A 490 -15.20 -5.67 6.35
C ALA A 490 -15.24 -5.04 4.95
N ALA A 491 -16.09 -5.56 4.04
CA ALA A 491 -16.30 -4.95 2.74
C ALA A 491 -16.90 -3.54 2.84
N GLY A 492 -17.87 -3.33 3.73
CA GLY A 492 -18.44 -2.02 4.01
C GLY A 492 -17.43 -1.02 4.58
N VAL A 493 -16.61 -1.44 5.55
CA VAL A 493 -15.53 -0.61 6.14
C VAL A 493 -14.51 -0.23 5.08
N LEU A 494 -14.06 -1.18 4.25
CA LEU A 494 -13.11 -0.90 3.17
C LEU A 494 -13.73 -0.01 2.08
N GLY A 495 -15.00 -0.19 1.74
CA GLY A 495 -15.73 0.70 0.83
C GLY A 495 -15.87 2.12 1.39
N LEU A 496 -16.13 2.25 2.70
CA LEU A 496 -16.16 3.53 3.40
C LEU A 496 -14.78 4.19 3.39
N LEU A 497 -13.70 3.45 3.69
CA LEU A 497 -12.34 3.96 3.63
C LEU A 497 -11.96 4.42 2.22
N ALA A 498 -12.35 3.67 1.20
CA ALA A 498 -12.15 4.08 -0.19
C ALA A 498 -12.81 5.43 -0.49
N PHE A 499 -14.06 5.61 -0.08
CA PHE A 499 -14.76 6.89 -0.20
C PHE A 499 -14.08 7.99 0.62
N PHE A 500 -13.69 7.70 1.86
CA PHE A 500 -13.06 8.69 2.74
C PHE A 500 -11.71 9.16 2.19
N VAL A 501 -10.93 8.24 1.61
CA VAL A 501 -9.68 8.54 0.90
C VAL A 501 -9.94 9.30 -0.40
N ARG A 502 -11.04 9.04 -1.10
CA ARG A 502 -11.39 9.76 -2.33
C ARG A 502 -12.91 9.94 -2.47
N LEU A 503 -13.37 11.16 -2.20
CA LEU A 503 -14.80 11.48 -2.06
C LEU A 503 -15.65 11.24 -3.32
N ASN A 504 -15.05 11.23 -4.52
CA ASN A 504 -15.78 10.93 -5.76
C ASN A 504 -16.05 9.41 -5.96
N ASN A 505 -15.50 8.54 -5.12
CA ASN A 505 -15.65 7.09 -5.25
C ASN A 505 -16.86 6.49 -4.51
N LEU A 506 -17.78 7.32 -3.99
CA LEU A 506 -18.95 6.82 -3.26
C LEU A 506 -19.77 5.84 -4.10
N LEU A 507 -20.01 6.16 -5.37
CA LEU A 507 -20.79 5.29 -6.27
C LEU A 507 -20.10 3.95 -6.51
N MET A 508 -18.79 3.96 -6.70
CA MET A 508 -18.02 2.73 -6.86
C MET A 508 -17.97 1.91 -5.57
N ALA A 509 -17.81 2.56 -4.41
CA ALA A 509 -17.85 1.92 -3.10
C ALA A 509 -19.20 1.22 -2.84
N LEU A 510 -20.32 1.87 -3.19
CA LEU A 510 -21.63 1.24 -3.18
C LEU A 510 -21.73 0.13 -4.22
N GLY A 511 -21.11 0.30 -5.40
CA GLY A 511 -21.03 -0.70 -6.47
C GLY A 511 -20.44 -2.04 -6.04
N VAL A 512 -19.69 -2.11 -4.93
CA VAL A 512 -19.19 -3.36 -4.33
C VAL A 512 -20.33 -4.37 -4.06
N VAL A 513 -21.56 -3.90 -3.85
CA VAL A 513 -22.74 -4.78 -3.67
C VAL A 513 -23.04 -5.63 -4.90
N ALA A 514 -22.52 -5.29 -6.09
CA ALA A 514 -22.62 -6.13 -7.28
C ALA A 514 -22.08 -7.55 -7.04
N PHE A 515 -21.09 -7.71 -6.15
CA PHE A 515 -20.52 -9.02 -5.79
C PHE A 515 -21.39 -9.83 -4.80
N ALA A 516 -22.56 -9.33 -4.41
CA ALA A 516 -23.61 -10.12 -3.78
C ALA A 516 -24.30 -11.09 -4.78
N LEU A 517 -24.18 -10.81 -6.09
CA LEU A 517 -24.66 -11.67 -7.17
C LEU A 517 -23.74 -12.89 -7.38
N PRO A 518 -24.23 -13.99 -7.98
CA PRO A 518 -23.40 -15.12 -8.38
C PRO A 518 -22.26 -14.69 -9.35
N PRO A 519 -20.99 -15.11 -9.12
CA PRO A 519 -19.85 -14.69 -9.94
C PRO A 519 -19.92 -15.07 -11.42
N ARG A 520 -20.75 -16.04 -11.80
CA ARG A 520 -20.94 -16.51 -13.18
C ARG A 520 -22.26 -16.04 -13.79
N MET A 521 -22.99 -15.15 -13.12
CA MET A 521 -24.26 -14.66 -13.65
C MET A 521 -24.05 -13.92 -14.97
N PRO A 522 -24.72 -14.29 -16.07
CA PRO A 522 -24.56 -13.62 -17.37
C PRO A 522 -25.01 -12.16 -17.36
N ALA A 523 -24.20 -11.26 -17.92
CA ALA A 523 -24.51 -9.84 -18.07
C ALA A 523 -25.78 -9.56 -18.88
N GLY A 524 -26.12 -10.42 -19.85
CA GLY A 524 -27.34 -10.27 -20.63
C GLY A 524 -28.65 -10.36 -19.81
N LEU A 525 -28.57 -10.84 -18.56
CA LEU A 525 -29.69 -10.87 -17.62
C LEU A 525 -29.87 -9.56 -16.83
N ALA A 526 -29.05 -8.53 -17.04
CA ALA A 526 -29.10 -7.27 -16.29
C ALA A 526 -30.54 -6.73 -16.11
N PHE A 527 -31.27 -6.58 -17.22
CA PHE A 527 -32.65 -6.05 -17.23
C PHE A 527 -33.74 -7.08 -16.91
N ARG A 528 -33.39 -8.35 -16.60
CA ARG A 528 -34.36 -9.38 -16.19
C ARG A 528 -34.32 -9.53 -14.67
N VAL A 529 -34.83 -8.54 -13.94
CA VAL A 529 -34.74 -8.45 -12.46
C VAL A 529 -35.18 -9.73 -11.76
N ARG A 530 -36.31 -10.31 -12.16
CA ARG A 530 -36.83 -11.58 -11.60
C ARG A 530 -35.83 -12.75 -11.73
N ALA A 531 -34.98 -12.75 -12.76
CA ALA A 531 -34.02 -13.83 -13.01
C ALA A 531 -32.82 -13.82 -12.04
N TRP A 532 -32.54 -12.68 -11.39
CA TRP A 532 -31.40 -12.55 -10.49
C TRP A 532 -31.77 -12.16 -9.06
N TRP A 533 -32.94 -11.55 -8.81
CA TRP A 533 -33.38 -11.06 -7.50
C TRP A 533 -33.28 -12.12 -6.39
N ALA A 534 -33.82 -13.32 -6.63
CA ALA A 534 -33.79 -14.42 -5.66
C ALA A 534 -32.38 -15.00 -5.41
N ARG A 535 -31.40 -14.66 -6.25
CA ARG A 535 -30.01 -15.16 -6.18
C ARG A 535 -29.05 -14.16 -5.54
N VAL A 536 -29.53 -12.98 -5.15
CA VAL A 536 -28.76 -11.94 -4.46
C VAL A 536 -28.54 -12.34 -3.01
N SER A 537 -27.32 -12.20 -2.52
CA SER A 537 -27.06 -12.23 -1.07
C SER A 537 -27.47 -10.90 -0.43
N TRP A 538 -28.75 -10.76 -0.06
CA TRP A 538 -29.27 -9.55 0.59
C TRP A 538 -28.58 -9.21 1.90
N ARG A 539 -28.08 -10.23 2.62
CA ARG A 539 -27.24 -10.04 3.82
C ARG A 539 -25.95 -9.28 3.48
N THR A 540 -25.32 -9.59 2.36
CA THR A 540 -24.13 -8.86 1.90
C THR A 540 -24.47 -7.42 1.53
N VAL A 541 -25.56 -7.22 0.78
CA VAL A 541 -26.03 -5.89 0.37
C VAL A 541 -26.30 -5.02 1.60
N ALA A 542 -27.13 -5.52 2.52
CA ALA A 542 -27.49 -4.81 3.74
C ALA A 542 -26.27 -4.51 4.61
N GLY A 543 -25.36 -5.49 4.80
CA GLY A 543 -24.15 -5.29 5.60
C GLY A 543 -23.21 -4.22 5.03
N VAL A 544 -22.99 -4.22 3.72
CA VAL A 544 -22.14 -3.22 3.04
C VAL A 544 -22.80 -1.83 3.11
N VAL A 545 -24.07 -1.73 2.72
CA VAL A 545 -24.79 -0.45 2.67
C VAL A 545 -24.96 0.15 4.07
N ALA A 546 -25.32 -0.64 5.07
CA ALA A 546 -25.48 -0.16 6.45
C ALA A 546 -24.15 0.35 7.03
N THR A 547 -23.04 -0.34 6.76
CA THR A 547 -21.72 0.08 7.22
C THR A 547 -21.28 1.39 6.57
N ILE A 548 -21.45 1.51 5.24
CA ILE A 548 -21.15 2.76 4.52
C ILE A 548 -22.05 3.89 5.03
N GLY A 549 -23.36 3.65 5.15
CA GLY A 549 -24.32 4.63 5.65
C GLY A 549 -23.98 5.14 7.05
N CYS A 550 -23.63 4.25 7.98
CA CYS A 550 -23.17 4.62 9.32
C CYS A 550 -21.90 5.50 9.27
N GLY A 551 -20.94 5.15 8.41
CA GLY A 551 -19.74 5.95 8.21
C GLY A 551 -20.01 7.35 7.64
N LEU A 552 -20.94 7.46 6.68
CA LEU A 552 -21.36 8.75 6.14
C LEU A 552 -22.05 9.63 7.20
N LEU A 553 -22.84 9.03 8.09
CA LEU A 553 -23.45 9.74 9.22
C LEU A 553 -22.38 10.27 10.18
N LEU A 554 -21.38 9.46 10.54
CA LEU A 554 -20.26 9.90 11.38
C LEU A 554 -19.45 11.02 10.72
N PHE A 555 -19.25 10.94 9.40
CA PHE A 555 -18.58 12.00 8.65
C PHE A 555 -19.38 13.31 8.67
N ALA A 556 -20.70 13.24 8.44
CA ALA A 556 -21.58 14.41 8.52
C ALA A 556 -21.63 15.01 9.93
N TRP A 557 -21.63 14.16 10.96
CA TRP A 557 -21.55 14.59 12.36
C TRP A 557 -20.25 15.33 12.66
N ARG A 558 -19.12 14.79 12.18
CA ARG A 558 -17.82 15.45 12.33
C ARG A 558 -17.79 16.80 11.60
N THR A 559 -18.35 16.90 10.40
CA THR A 559 -18.49 18.20 9.71
C THR A 559 -19.33 19.18 10.53
N TRP A 560 -20.49 18.72 11.05
CA TRP A 560 -21.33 19.54 11.91
C TRP A 560 -20.61 20.04 13.17
N TYR A 561 -19.84 19.18 13.83
CA TYR A 561 -19.05 19.55 15.02
C TYR A 561 -18.08 20.71 14.75
N TYR A 562 -17.42 20.73 13.58
CA TYR A 562 -16.42 21.77 13.26
C TYR A 562 -16.97 22.99 12.51
N THR A 563 -18.10 22.86 11.83
CA THR A 563 -18.61 23.92 10.93
C THR A 563 -20.06 24.33 11.18
N GLY A 564 -20.78 23.64 12.06
CA GLY A 564 -22.21 23.84 12.29
C GLY A 564 -23.11 23.31 11.16
N VAL A 565 -22.56 22.72 10.09
CA VAL A 565 -23.32 22.24 8.92
C VAL A 565 -23.31 20.72 8.85
N PHE A 566 -24.49 20.10 8.95
CA PHE A 566 -24.65 18.65 8.82
C PHE A 566 -24.62 18.22 7.34
N SER A 567 -23.43 17.90 6.83
CA SER A 567 -23.24 17.53 5.43
C SER A 567 -21.96 16.72 5.21
N VAL A 568 -22.01 15.77 4.26
CA VAL A 568 -20.81 15.05 3.78
C VAL A 568 -20.08 15.78 2.66
N PHE A 569 -20.67 16.85 2.11
CA PHE A 569 -20.11 17.58 0.96
C PHE A 569 -19.73 19.03 1.27
N TYR A 570 -20.07 19.53 2.45
CA TYR A 570 -19.76 20.91 2.84
C TYR A 570 -18.25 21.13 2.93
N GLY A 571 -17.77 22.22 2.32
CA GLY A 571 -16.35 22.56 2.26
C GLY A 571 -15.48 21.60 1.42
N THR A 572 -16.09 20.81 0.53
CA THR A 572 -15.37 19.94 -0.43
C THR A 572 -15.23 20.62 -1.80
N GLN A 573 -14.36 20.09 -2.66
CA GLN A 573 -14.19 20.56 -4.04
C GLN A 573 -15.38 20.27 -4.99
N ARG A 574 -16.50 19.69 -4.52
CA ARG A 574 -17.63 19.28 -5.36
C ARG A 574 -18.08 20.36 -6.35
N GLN A 575 -18.26 21.60 -5.90
CA GLN A 575 -18.73 22.70 -6.74
C GLN A 575 -17.71 23.16 -7.79
N ARG A 576 -16.42 22.83 -7.63
CA ARG A 576 -15.38 23.18 -8.63
C ARG A 576 -15.24 22.13 -9.72
N VAL A 577 -15.47 20.86 -9.37
CA VAL A 577 -15.26 19.73 -10.29
C VAL A 577 -16.55 19.25 -10.95
N ALA A 578 -17.71 19.73 -10.51
CA ALA A 578 -18.98 19.33 -11.08
C ALA A 578 -19.13 19.82 -12.53
N ILE A 579 -19.59 18.95 -13.43
CA ILE A 579 -19.72 19.30 -14.86
C ILE A 579 -20.77 20.41 -15.05
N TRP A 580 -21.87 20.36 -14.31
CA TRP A 580 -22.93 21.37 -14.41
C TRP A 580 -22.50 22.77 -13.96
N SER A 581 -21.45 22.90 -13.15
CA SER A 581 -20.88 24.20 -12.78
C SER A 581 -19.84 24.70 -13.79
N LEU A 582 -19.29 23.82 -14.62
CA LEU A 582 -18.25 24.15 -15.61
C LEU A 582 -18.84 24.55 -16.97
N ALA A 583 -20.13 24.25 -17.21
CA ALA A 583 -20.77 24.49 -18.49
C ALA A 583 -21.89 25.54 -18.39
N PRO A 584 -21.80 26.67 -19.12
CA PRO A 584 -22.86 27.68 -19.16
C PRO A 584 -24.07 27.27 -20.02
N SER A 585 -23.97 26.16 -20.78
CA SER A 585 -25.03 25.65 -21.66
C SER A 585 -25.12 24.12 -21.64
N LEU A 586 -26.28 23.57 -22.03
CA LEU A 586 -26.51 22.12 -22.13
C LEU A 586 -25.49 21.44 -23.08
N GLY A 587 -25.20 22.06 -24.23
CA GLY A 587 -24.23 21.54 -25.20
C GLY A 587 -22.80 21.51 -24.65
N GLY A 588 -22.39 22.54 -23.90
CA GLY A 588 -21.11 22.55 -23.21
C GLY A 588 -21.01 21.45 -22.15
N GLY A 589 -22.10 21.20 -21.41
CA GLY A 589 -22.16 20.15 -20.40
C GLY A 589 -21.99 18.75 -21.00
N LEU A 590 -22.60 18.50 -22.15
CA LEU A 590 -22.44 17.24 -22.88
C LEU A 590 -21.00 17.05 -23.35
N ALA A 591 -20.38 18.09 -23.91
CA ALA A 591 -19.00 18.04 -24.38
C ALA A 591 -18.02 17.71 -23.23
N GLU A 592 -18.16 18.37 -22.07
CA GLU A 592 -17.33 18.10 -20.89
C GLU A 592 -17.59 16.72 -20.29
N THR A 593 -18.82 16.22 -20.38
CA THR A 593 -19.17 14.83 -20.00
C THR A 593 -18.45 13.83 -20.88
N VAL A 594 -18.52 13.98 -22.20
CA VAL A 594 -17.84 13.10 -23.15
C VAL A 594 -16.34 13.15 -22.92
N LYS A 595 -15.77 14.34 -22.75
CA LYS A 595 -14.35 14.53 -22.46
C LYS A 595 -13.95 13.84 -21.15
N SER A 596 -14.70 14.02 -20.06
CA SER A 596 -14.42 13.37 -18.77
C SER A 596 -14.43 11.84 -18.86
N VAL A 597 -15.43 11.28 -19.55
CA VAL A 597 -15.51 9.83 -19.82
C VAL A 597 -14.31 9.36 -20.64
N LEU A 598 -13.93 10.10 -21.70
CA LEU A 598 -12.79 9.76 -22.53
C LEU A 598 -11.46 9.86 -21.78
N VAL A 599 -11.27 10.83 -20.87
CA VAL A 599 -10.08 10.90 -20.01
C VAL A 599 -9.94 9.61 -19.19
N VAL A 600 -11.04 9.17 -18.58
CA VAL A 600 -11.07 7.94 -17.78
C VAL A 600 -10.81 6.70 -18.62
N LEU A 601 -11.42 6.59 -19.80
CA LEU A 601 -11.30 5.40 -20.65
C LEU A 601 -9.97 5.31 -21.40
N THR A 602 -9.36 6.44 -21.76
CA THR A 602 -8.06 6.49 -22.47
C THR A 602 -6.87 6.49 -21.52
N VAL A 603 -7.09 6.68 -20.21
CA VAL A 603 -6.04 6.73 -19.20
C VAL A 603 -5.08 7.92 -19.42
N ASN A 604 -5.57 8.96 -20.10
CA ASN A 604 -4.78 10.10 -20.49
C ASN A 604 -5.58 11.40 -20.40
N GLU A 605 -4.87 12.48 -20.10
CA GLU A 605 -5.41 13.84 -20.11
C GLU A 605 -4.41 14.73 -20.88
N PRO A 606 -4.79 15.35 -22.01
CA PRO A 606 -6.07 15.17 -22.72
C PRO A 606 -6.27 13.74 -23.26
N PRO A 607 -7.50 13.34 -23.60
CA PRO A 607 -7.76 12.01 -24.14
C PRO A 607 -6.95 11.73 -25.41
N ARG A 608 -6.19 10.64 -25.40
CA ARG A 608 -5.38 10.21 -26.54
C ARG A 608 -5.24 8.69 -26.56
N PHE A 609 -4.99 8.13 -27.74
CA PHE A 609 -4.75 6.70 -27.88
C PHE A 609 -3.42 6.32 -27.24
N ASP A 610 -3.46 5.28 -26.39
CA ASP A 610 -2.29 4.66 -25.79
C ASP A 610 -2.42 3.13 -25.94
N PRO A 611 -1.56 2.49 -26.74
CA PRO A 611 -1.57 1.03 -26.92
C PRO A 611 -1.49 0.26 -25.60
N TYR A 612 -0.78 0.80 -24.60
CA TYR A 612 -0.60 0.14 -23.31
C TYR A 612 -1.85 0.19 -22.44
N SER A 613 -2.75 1.14 -22.69
CA SER A 613 -4.02 1.27 -21.97
C SER A 613 -5.19 0.56 -22.64
N LEU A 614 -5.01 -0.05 -23.83
CA LEU A 614 -6.04 -0.76 -24.61
C LEU A 614 -6.98 -1.69 -23.82
N PRO A 615 -6.53 -2.45 -22.80
CA PRO A 615 -7.44 -3.26 -21.99
C PRO A 615 -8.57 -2.47 -21.31
N VAL A 616 -8.37 -1.17 -21.06
CA VAL A 616 -9.34 -0.29 -20.41
C VAL A 616 -10.53 0.03 -21.31
N PRO A 617 -10.36 0.66 -22.49
CA PRO A 617 -11.48 0.92 -23.39
C PRO A 617 -12.10 -0.36 -23.94
N ILE A 618 -11.32 -1.43 -24.18
CA ILE A 618 -11.87 -2.75 -24.58
C ILE A 618 -12.79 -3.30 -23.48
N GLY A 619 -12.35 -3.28 -22.23
CA GLY A 619 -13.14 -3.78 -21.11
C GLY A 619 -14.43 -2.98 -20.90
N ALA A 620 -14.36 -1.66 -21.10
CA ALA A 620 -15.52 -0.78 -21.09
C ALA A 620 -16.52 -1.11 -22.20
N ALA A 621 -16.05 -1.27 -23.44
CA ALA A 621 -16.88 -1.67 -24.58
C ALA A 621 -17.52 -3.05 -24.33
N VAL A 622 -16.77 -4.00 -23.77
CA VAL A 622 -17.28 -5.32 -23.38
C VAL A 622 -18.42 -5.18 -22.36
N ALA A 623 -18.29 -4.34 -21.33
CA ALA A 623 -19.36 -4.15 -20.35
C ALA A 623 -20.66 -3.64 -20.99
N VAL A 624 -20.55 -2.64 -21.88
CA VAL A 624 -21.69 -2.07 -22.61
C VAL A 624 -22.34 -3.12 -23.51
N LEU A 625 -21.56 -3.78 -24.36
CA LEU A 625 -22.06 -4.79 -25.30
C LEU A 625 -22.66 -6.02 -24.58
N ALA A 626 -22.06 -6.42 -23.44
CA ALA A 626 -22.56 -7.53 -22.65
C ALA A 626 -23.93 -7.24 -22.04
N VAL A 627 -24.15 -6.02 -21.53
CA VAL A 627 -25.47 -5.58 -21.01
C VAL A 627 -26.47 -5.33 -22.15
N ALA A 628 -26.01 -4.84 -23.31
CA ALA A 628 -26.80 -4.72 -24.54
C ALA A 628 -27.14 -6.08 -25.19
N ARG A 629 -26.75 -7.19 -24.55
CA ARG A 629 -27.02 -8.58 -24.98
C ARG A 629 -26.41 -8.95 -26.33
N THR A 630 -25.33 -8.30 -26.75
CA THR A 630 -24.62 -8.66 -27.97
C THR A 630 -24.24 -10.15 -27.95
N PRO A 631 -24.44 -10.90 -29.04
CA PRO A 631 -24.01 -12.28 -29.14
C PRO A 631 -22.54 -12.44 -28.73
N ARG A 632 -22.18 -13.58 -28.12
CA ARG A 632 -20.84 -13.89 -27.58
C ARG A 632 -20.44 -13.11 -26.31
N LEU A 633 -20.86 -11.85 -26.14
CA LEU A 633 -20.48 -11.03 -24.97
C LEU A 633 -21.50 -11.04 -23.83
N ARG A 634 -22.77 -11.37 -24.11
CA ARG A 634 -23.85 -11.44 -23.10
C ARG A 634 -23.59 -12.39 -21.91
N GLU A 635 -22.61 -13.28 -22.03
CA GLU A 635 -22.26 -14.29 -21.02
C GLU A 635 -21.14 -13.85 -20.07
N VAL A 636 -20.48 -12.72 -20.35
CA VAL A 636 -19.49 -12.14 -19.45
C VAL A 636 -20.14 -11.86 -18.07
N PRO A 637 -19.40 -11.97 -16.94
CA PRO A 637 -20.00 -11.82 -15.61
C PRO A 637 -20.70 -10.47 -15.36
N LEU A 638 -22.01 -10.52 -15.08
CA LEU A 638 -22.83 -9.38 -14.69
C LEU A 638 -22.25 -8.57 -13.51
N PRO A 639 -21.72 -9.18 -12.43
CA PRO A 639 -21.13 -8.42 -11.33
C PRO A 639 -20.00 -7.50 -11.78
N LEU A 640 -19.20 -7.91 -12.76
CA LEU A 640 -18.10 -7.10 -13.28
C LEU A 640 -18.60 -5.94 -14.13
N ALA A 641 -19.61 -6.18 -14.98
CA ALA A 641 -20.21 -5.12 -15.78
C ALA A 641 -20.87 -4.06 -14.87
N LEU A 642 -21.68 -4.47 -13.89
CA LEU A 642 -22.31 -3.54 -12.94
C LEU A 642 -21.28 -2.76 -12.11
N PHE A 643 -20.21 -3.43 -11.68
CA PHE A 643 -19.14 -2.77 -10.93
C PHE A 643 -18.37 -1.76 -11.79
N PHE A 644 -18.13 -2.06 -13.06
CA PHE A 644 -17.57 -1.11 -14.02
C PHE A 644 -18.49 0.11 -14.18
N PHE A 645 -19.80 -0.08 -14.37
CA PHE A 645 -20.75 1.03 -14.48
C PHE A 645 -20.76 1.90 -13.22
N ALA A 646 -20.69 1.30 -12.03
CA ALA A 646 -20.56 2.04 -10.78
C ALA A 646 -19.24 2.83 -10.68
N GLY A 647 -18.14 2.26 -11.20
CA GLY A 647 -16.82 2.89 -11.22
C GLY A 647 -16.72 4.08 -12.18
N ILE A 648 -17.35 4.01 -13.35
CA ILE A 648 -17.33 5.10 -14.34
C ILE A 648 -18.40 6.16 -14.09
N ALA A 649 -19.41 5.90 -13.25
CA ALA A 649 -20.53 6.80 -13.00
C ALA A 649 -20.11 8.22 -12.57
N SER A 650 -19.03 8.37 -11.79
CA SER A 650 -18.53 9.68 -11.38
C SER A 650 -18.03 10.54 -12.55
N ALA A 651 -17.53 9.92 -13.63
CA ALA A 651 -17.06 10.64 -14.81
C ALA A 651 -18.19 11.36 -15.56
N PHE A 652 -19.45 10.95 -15.35
CA PHE A 652 -20.62 11.60 -15.95
C PHE A 652 -21.09 12.85 -15.21
N ILE A 653 -20.62 13.06 -13.99
CA ILE A 653 -21.09 14.16 -13.12
C ILE A 653 -19.97 15.10 -12.68
N ALA A 654 -18.72 14.62 -12.69
CA ALA A 654 -17.54 15.38 -12.32
C ALA A 654 -16.46 15.28 -13.40
N HIS A 655 -15.81 16.41 -13.67
CA HIS A 655 -14.65 16.50 -14.53
C HIS A 655 -13.39 16.29 -13.70
N GLY A 656 -12.53 15.39 -14.16
CA GLY A 656 -11.19 15.24 -13.62
C GLY A 656 -10.21 16.12 -14.36
N TRP A 657 -9.38 16.86 -13.63
CA TRP A 657 -8.26 17.62 -14.19
C TRP A 657 -6.92 17.24 -13.51
N PHE A 658 -5.82 17.55 -14.18
CA PHE A 658 -4.43 17.41 -13.73
C PHE A 658 -4.01 15.97 -13.39
N TYR A 659 -2.72 15.66 -13.55
CA TYR A 659 -2.13 14.32 -13.39
C TYR A 659 -2.78 13.26 -14.32
N PRO A 660 -2.31 13.18 -15.59
CA PRO A 660 -2.76 12.19 -16.56
C PRO A 660 -2.83 10.76 -15.98
N GLY A 661 -3.96 10.09 -16.19
CA GLY A 661 -4.20 8.72 -15.75
C GLY A 661 -4.77 8.55 -14.34
N ARG A 662 -4.78 9.59 -13.49
CA ARG A 662 -5.21 9.48 -12.07
C ARG A 662 -6.65 8.97 -11.90
N PHE A 663 -7.57 9.40 -12.77
CA PHE A 663 -9.01 9.09 -12.63
C PHE A 663 -9.37 7.71 -13.19
N SER A 664 -8.45 7.08 -13.93
CA SER A 664 -8.63 5.75 -14.49
C SER A 664 -8.20 4.64 -13.54
N VAL A 665 -7.39 4.97 -12.52
CA VAL A 665 -6.83 4.06 -11.52
C VAL A 665 -7.89 3.10 -10.98
N HIS A 666 -9.09 3.63 -10.72
CA HIS A 666 -10.22 2.88 -10.17
C HIS A 666 -10.81 1.86 -11.11
N ILE A 667 -10.82 2.08 -12.42
CA ILE A 667 -11.47 1.17 -13.38
C ILE A 667 -10.50 0.16 -14.01
N ILE A 668 -9.19 0.39 -13.96
CA ILE A 668 -8.18 -0.45 -14.63
C ILE A 668 -8.33 -1.96 -14.27
N PRO A 669 -8.40 -2.37 -12.99
CA PRO A 669 -8.50 -3.80 -12.69
C PRO A 669 -9.80 -4.47 -13.16
N VAL A 670 -10.96 -3.80 -13.07
CA VAL A 670 -12.23 -4.38 -13.54
C VAL A 670 -12.31 -4.46 -15.06
N THR A 671 -11.82 -3.45 -15.79
CA THR A 671 -11.79 -3.47 -17.26
C THR A 671 -10.81 -4.52 -17.79
N CYS A 672 -9.64 -4.67 -17.17
CA CYS A 672 -8.72 -5.77 -17.47
C CYS A 672 -9.38 -7.14 -17.27
N ALA A 673 -10.12 -7.34 -16.18
CA ALA A 673 -10.84 -8.59 -15.93
C ALA A 673 -11.93 -8.85 -16.98
N LEU A 674 -12.68 -7.82 -17.38
CA LEU A 674 -13.70 -7.91 -18.44
C LEU A 674 -13.09 -8.25 -19.80
N THR A 675 -12.01 -7.59 -20.18
CA THR A 675 -11.24 -7.86 -21.41
C THR A 675 -10.82 -9.32 -21.47
N ILE A 676 -10.21 -9.84 -20.40
CA ILE A 676 -9.80 -11.25 -20.36
C ILE A 676 -10.99 -12.22 -20.36
N CYS A 677 -12.09 -11.89 -19.68
CA CYS A 677 -13.30 -12.72 -19.73
C CYS A 677 -13.87 -12.78 -21.16
N ALA A 678 -13.87 -11.67 -21.90
CA ALA A 678 -14.31 -11.65 -23.30
C ALA A 678 -13.40 -12.51 -24.19
N LEU A 679 -12.08 -12.34 -24.09
CA LEU A 679 -11.10 -13.14 -24.85
C LEU A 679 -11.22 -14.64 -24.56
N ALA A 680 -11.39 -15.01 -23.29
CA ALA A 680 -11.59 -16.41 -22.91
C ALA A 680 -12.92 -16.99 -23.42
N ARG A 681 -13.93 -16.15 -23.66
CA ARG A 681 -15.21 -16.58 -24.22
C ARG A 681 -15.13 -16.74 -25.74
N THR A 682 -14.48 -15.83 -26.44
CA THR A 682 -14.28 -15.90 -27.89
C THR A 682 -13.41 -17.09 -28.27
N ALA A 683 -12.30 -17.33 -27.56
CA ALA A 683 -11.41 -18.46 -27.80
C ALA A 683 -12.14 -19.83 -27.68
N ARG A 684 -13.04 -19.97 -26.69
CA ARG A 684 -13.82 -21.21 -26.51
C ARG A 684 -14.80 -21.49 -27.66
N ASN A 685 -15.32 -20.45 -28.32
CA ASN A 685 -16.20 -20.63 -29.47
C ASN A 685 -15.42 -21.04 -30.72
N ILE A 686 -14.23 -20.46 -30.95
CA ILE A 686 -13.38 -20.82 -32.08
C ILE A 686 -12.99 -22.31 -32.02
N SER A 687 -12.64 -22.81 -30.83
CA SER A 687 -12.32 -24.24 -30.64
C SER A 687 -13.54 -25.17 -30.78
N ALA A 688 -14.77 -24.66 -30.60
CA ALA A 688 -16.00 -25.45 -30.75
C ALA A 688 -16.51 -25.45 -32.20
N ASP A 689 -16.34 -24.35 -32.92
CA ASP A 689 -16.72 -24.23 -34.33
C ASP A 689 -15.68 -24.93 -35.24
N GLY A 690 -14.38 -24.86 -34.93
CA GLY A 690 -13.33 -25.59 -35.68
C GLY A 690 -13.32 -27.11 -35.48
N GLY A 691 -14.15 -27.65 -34.58
CA GLY A 691 -14.38 -29.09 -34.42
C GLY A 691 -15.56 -29.63 -35.23
N ARG A 692 -16.27 -28.78 -35.99
CA ARG A 692 -17.43 -29.17 -36.82
C ARG A 692 -17.12 -29.28 -38.31
N ASP A 693 -15.91 -28.95 -38.76
CA ASP A 693 -15.52 -28.97 -40.18
C ASP A 693 -14.73 -30.25 -40.57
N GLY A 694 -14.88 -31.35 -39.81
CA GLY A 694 -14.11 -32.58 -40.00
C GLY A 694 -14.91 -33.89 -40.02
N GLU A 695 -16.22 -33.84 -40.20
CA GLU A 695 -17.04 -35.04 -40.43
C GLU A 695 -17.49 -35.01 -41.90
N CYS A 696 -16.66 -35.59 -42.77
CA CYS A 696 -16.97 -35.80 -44.18
C CYS A 696 -18.16 -36.74 -44.33
N ASP A 697 -19.03 -36.35 -45.26
CA ASP A 697 -20.15 -37.10 -45.82
C ASP A 697 -19.89 -38.61 -46.00
N GLU A 698 -20.83 -39.43 -45.53
CA GLU A 698 -21.12 -40.73 -46.15
C GLU A 698 -22.63 -40.81 -46.45
N PRO A 699 -23.04 -41.09 -47.71
CA PRO A 699 -24.43 -40.94 -48.12
C PRO A 699 -25.28 -42.19 -47.85
N ASP A 700 -26.50 -41.89 -47.41
CA ASP A 700 -27.74 -42.65 -47.36
C ASP A 700 -27.83 -43.96 -48.19
N ARG A 701 -28.15 -45.08 -47.52
CA ARG A 701 -28.75 -46.29 -48.12
C ARG A 701 -29.83 -46.92 -47.21
N ARG A 702 -31.10 -46.65 -47.59
CA ARG A 702 -32.27 -47.56 -47.65
C ARG A 702 -32.87 -48.17 -46.36
N ALA A 703 -34.01 -47.58 -45.95
CA ALA A 703 -35.37 -48.16 -45.86
C ALA A 703 -35.70 -49.41 -44.95
N PRO A 704 -36.98 -49.57 -44.50
CA PRO A 704 -37.35 -50.08 -43.17
C PRO A 704 -38.06 -51.45 -43.15
N ARG A 705 -38.18 -52.06 -41.95
CA ARG A 705 -39.10 -53.14 -41.50
C ARG A 705 -38.82 -53.33 -39.99
N GLY A 706 -39.72 -53.46 -39.02
CA GLY A 706 -41.09 -53.97 -38.94
C GLY A 706 -41.13 -55.05 -37.83
N GLY A 707 -42.12 -55.03 -36.91
CA GLY A 707 -42.44 -56.09 -35.94
C GLY A 707 -41.87 -55.87 -34.53
N VAL A 708 -42.65 -55.53 -33.49
CA VAL A 708 -43.57 -56.38 -32.70
C VAL A 708 -42.84 -57.54 -32.01
N ASP A 709 -42.71 -57.48 -30.68
CA ASP A 709 -43.36 -58.49 -29.82
C ASP A 709 -43.44 -58.13 -28.34
N ARG A 710 -44.57 -58.57 -27.76
CA ARG A 710 -45.04 -58.46 -26.38
C ARG A 710 -44.65 -59.71 -25.59
N ALA A 711 -44.81 -59.60 -24.27
CA ALA A 711 -45.07 -60.68 -23.30
C ALA A 711 -43.84 -61.54 -22.93
N SER A 712 -43.71 -62.13 -21.75
CA SER A 712 -44.43 -62.13 -20.47
C SER A 712 -43.61 -63.04 -19.55
N ALA A 713 -43.83 -62.89 -18.23
CA ALA A 713 -43.59 -63.85 -17.15
C ALA A 713 -42.52 -63.40 -16.15
N LYS A 714 -42.60 -63.68 -14.85
CA LYS A 714 -43.69 -63.98 -13.89
C LYS A 714 -42.92 -64.25 -12.59
N ASP A 715 -43.38 -63.66 -11.49
CA ASP A 715 -43.38 -64.27 -10.15
C ASP A 715 -42.10 -64.51 -9.33
N ARG A 716 -42.35 -64.40 -8.02
CA ARG A 716 -41.54 -64.69 -6.82
C ARG A 716 -40.60 -63.56 -6.38
N GLY A 717 -40.72 -63.00 -5.19
CA GLY A 717 -41.64 -63.28 -4.10
C GLY A 717 -41.37 -62.29 -2.96
N GLN A 718 -42.44 -62.04 -2.20
CA GLN A 718 -42.46 -61.34 -0.92
C GLN A 718 -41.45 -61.94 0.08
N ASP A 719 -40.76 -61.08 0.84
CA ASP A 719 -40.81 -61.19 2.29
C ASP A 719 -40.61 -59.83 3.01
N ARG A 720 -41.37 -59.69 4.10
CA ARG A 720 -41.61 -58.47 4.89
C ARG A 720 -40.69 -58.41 6.12
N GLN A 721 -40.13 -57.22 6.37
CA GLN A 721 -40.06 -56.45 7.66
C GLN A 721 -39.44 -57.10 8.93
N PRO A 722 -39.35 -56.40 10.09
CA PRO A 722 -38.75 -55.07 10.43
C PRO A 722 -37.93 -55.10 11.77
N GLY A 723 -37.45 -53.92 12.23
CA GLY A 723 -37.03 -53.64 13.63
C GLY A 723 -35.55 -53.94 13.93
N GLU A 724 -34.84 -53.31 14.87
CA GLU A 724 -35.13 -52.30 15.90
C GLU A 724 -33.75 -51.81 16.44
N SER A 725 -33.76 -50.83 17.34
CA SER A 725 -32.66 -50.12 18.02
C SER A 725 -31.80 -51.01 18.96
N ASP A 726 -30.77 -50.63 19.73
CA ASP A 726 -30.19 -49.40 20.31
C ASP A 726 -28.70 -49.67 20.64
N ASP A 727 -27.84 -48.64 20.55
CA ASP A 727 -26.81 -48.19 21.54
C ASP A 727 -25.85 -47.13 20.95
#